data_AF-A0A355UFZ3-F1
#
_entry.id   AF-A0A355UFZ3-F1
#
_cell.length_a   1.000
_cell.length_b   1.000
_cell.length_c   1.000
_cell.angle_alpha   90.00
_cell.angle_beta   90.00
_cell.angle_gamma   90.00
#
_symmetry.space_group_name_H-M   'P 1'
#
loop_
_entity.id
_entity.type
_entity.pdbx_description
1 polymer ?
#
loop_
_entity_poly.entity_id
_entity_poly.type
_entity_poly.pdbx_seq_one_letter_code
_entity_poly.pdbx_strand_id
1 'polypeptide(L)'
;NAGLGAGGIRSCGRLALWGCNSEGDNFKNVVDAINNAYGRIASHTVKGAEKSKPTIFITGSFTGGTGSGIFIDMGYLIRHLIKDIKELFGLFLLPSKPSSIRGFEVLYANSYGALIDLEHFNQVESVYKEKWPNGVSTDFSVPPYELVQFISQDYYDGSPAMSNLGALYKMAGLYLFLNIAGVKEKRMERFVDAKSAGHIDKYGTFGLSAIQFPKDQIQEYVASKLSIDLINRWTDSAQYFSNNEKKQINKAVIFQQINKLFDDFLIDAFLSLNSIGGKDLIIEIEREAIKINSKNIKGHPVDYISKMFTSSSDSNFYSLVKNNIQSAIDSLIDDIHDLVVNKLNETENLYFTKYILESSTQSIDKTLEYWKQIGLSSKSDIWENILRDLCSNTQKNTYKIVLEQDAVLKDRLLTAFETMKMHMLIKGLVDISRNISKDDIPLKSSVSNKELPKTKTIDSFITLLSQVSGKLDTQENIFTFDKRIKNIEQDVNDETLPILRIYPSGSFVNETENSKRIYIQKTNNNARTKDEVIKATTLWDYLVKSSKARFFDEIYRDCLNAYRSNIDLKDCVPDFDVSKFIIDNPEAGIRIARRALSPFISINKILSPSAYLPKFIAGGDNGSIKQVINVFKSNNFNDFGESTDRMLELNDMKNIFIFYDEKGGFNLLTDLGYVEQMKNVYENPPSSETKTVERWKNERNAYNY
;
A
#
# COMPACT_ATOMS: atom_id res chain seq x y z
N ASN A 1 -16.38 -0.07 -24.14
CA ASN A 1 -15.15 0.44 -23.49
C ASN A 1 -13.96 0.66 -24.44
N ALA A 2 -14.12 0.79 -25.77
CA ALA A 2 -12.99 1.01 -26.69
C ALA A 2 -12.41 2.45 -26.71
N GLY A 3 -12.62 3.24 -25.65
CA GLY A 3 -12.45 4.71 -25.67
C GLY A 3 -11.55 5.33 -24.59
N LEU A 4 -10.81 4.54 -23.81
CA LEU A 4 -9.77 5.05 -22.89
C LEU A 4 -8.38 4.80 -23.50
N GLY A 5 -7.51 5.81 -23.51
CA GLY A 5 -6.19 5.79 -24.17
C GLY A 5 -6.24 6.41 -25.57
N ALA A 6 -5.60 5.78 -26.57
CA ALA A 6 -5.52 6.28 -27.96
C ALA A 6 -6.85 6.21 -28.77
N GLY A 7 -8.00 6.11 -28.09
CA GLY A 7 -9.33 6.07 -28.72
C GLY A 7 -9.56 4.88 -29.67
N GLY A 8 -8.80 3.80 -29.51
CA GLY A 8 -8.84 2.66 -30.43
C GLY A 8 -8.16 2.91 -31.78
N ILE A 9 -7.39 3.99 -31.94
CA ILE A 9 -6.67 4.35 -33.17
C ILE A 9 -5.19 4.00 -33.03
N ARG A 10 -4.66 3.17 -33.95
CA ARG A 10 -3.29 2.64 -33.88
C ARG A 10 -2.24 3.72 -34.13
N SER A 11 -2.45 4.54 -35.15
CA SER A 11 -1.59 5.68 -35.48
C SER A 11 -1.55 6.71 -34.35
N CYS A 12 -2.66 6.95 -33.64
CA CYS A 12 -2.67 7.77 -32.43
C CYS A 12 -1.88 7.12 -31.28
N GLY A 13 -1.91 5.79 -31.16
CA GLY A 13 -1.08 5.06 -30.20
C GLY A 13 0.41 5.29 -30.43
N ARG A 14 0.84 5.16 -31.70
CA ARG A 14 2.19 5.51 -32.13
C ARG A 14 2.53 6.98 -31.87
N LEU A 15 1.64 7.90 -32.25
CA LEU A 15 1.81 9.33 -32.00
C LEU A 15 1.94 9.65 -30.50
N ALA A 16 1.24 8.94 -29.63
CA ALA A 16 1.34 9.16 -28.18
C ALA A 16 2.74 8.87 -27.64
N LEU A 17 3.44 7.86 -28.19
CA LEU A 17 4.85 7.59 -27.87
C LEU A 17 5.78 8.69 -28.42
N TRP A 18 5.43 9.33 -29.54
CA TRP A 18 6.17 10.46 -30.12
C TRP A 18 5.79 11.82 -29.53
N GLY A 19 4.76 11.87 -28.69
CA GLY A 19 4.14 13.10 -28.23
C GLY A 19 4.92 13.80 -27.13
N CYS A 20 4.90 15.14 -27.17
CA CYS A 20 5.21 16.01 -26.05
C CYS A 20 3.94 16.77 -25.67
N ASN A 21 3.57 16.76 -24.40
CA ASN A 21 2.41 17.49 -23.88
C ASN A 21 2.80 18.29 -22.63
N SER A 22 1.82 18.88 -21.94
CA SER A 22 2.03 19.64 -20.71
C SER A 22 2.58 18.81 -19.53
N GLU A 23 2.46 17.48 -19.59
CA GLU A 23 2.97 16.53 -18.59
C GLU A 23 4.40 16.05 -18.90
N GLY A 24 4.91 16.33 -20.10
CA GLY A 24 6.30 16.10 -20.49
C GLY A 24 6.48 15.48 -21.88
N ASP A 25 7.70 15.01 -22.12
CA ASP A 25 8.12 14.30 -23.32
C ASP A 25 7.94 12.79 -23.10
N ASN A 26 6.93 12.19 -23.74
CA ASN A 26 6.61 10.78 -23.55
C ASN A 26 7.73 9.86 -24.05
N PHE A 27 8.38 10.22 -25.16
CA PHE A 27 9.46 9.41 -25.72
C PHE A 27 10.65 9.37 -24.77
N LYS A 28 11.06 10.54 -24.26
CA LYS A 28 12.12 10.64 -23.24
C LYS A 28 11.75 9.86 -21.98
N ASN A 29 10.52 10.00 -21.48
CA ASN A 29 10.06 9.28 -20.30
C ASN A 29 10.14 7.75 -20.48
N VAL A 30 9.78 7.23 -21.65
CA VAL A 30 9.90 5.79 -21.98
C VAL A 30 11.36 5.35 -22.04
N VAL A 31 12.22 6.11 -22.72
CA VAL A 31 13.66 5.83 -22.80
C VAL A 31 14.30 5.80 -21.41
N ASP A 32 14.01 6.81 -20.59
CA ASP A 32 14.53 6.92 -19.22
C ASP A 32 14.02 5.75 -18.36
N ALA A 33 12.75 5.36 -18.49
CA ALA A 33 12.20 4.21 -17.77
C ALA A 33 12.88 2.88 -18.14
N ILE A 34 13.13 2.66 -19.43
CA ILE A 34 13.86 1.47 -19.93
C ILE A 34 15.29 1.46 -19.39
N ASN A 35 16.02 2.56 -19.51
CA ASN A 35 17.40 2.67 -19.04
C ASN A 35 17.50 2.47 -17.53
N ASN A 36 16.57 3.04 -16.76
CA ASN A 36 16.51 2.85 -15.31
C ASN A 36 16.20 1.39 -14.93
N ALA A 37 15.28 0.72 -15.63
CA ALA A 37 15.01 -0.69 -15.42
C ALA A 37 16.23 -1.56 -15.76
N TYR A 38 16.87 -1.31 -16.90
CA TYR A 38 18.07 -2.03 -17.33
C TYR A 38 19.23 -1.82 -16.36
N GLY A 39 19.48 -0.59 -15.91
CA GLY A 39 20.52 -0.26 -14.94
C GLY A 39 20.32 -0.96 -13.60
N ARG A 40 19.08 -1.06 -13.11
CA ARG A 40 18.75 -1.83 -11.89
C ARG A 40 19.04 -3.32 -12.07
N ILE A 41 18.70 -3.92 -13.20
CA ILE A 41 19.00 -5.34 -13.43
C ILE A 41 20.51 -5.55 -13.51
N ALA A 42 21.21 -4.70 -14.28
CA ALA A 42 22.65 -4.77 -14.45
C ALA A 42 23.44 -4.62 -13.13
N SER A 43 22.89 -3.88 -12.15
CA SER A 43 23.51 -3.74 -10.82
C SER A 43 23.33 -4.97 -9.92
N HIS A 44 22.38 -5.86 -10.22
CA HIS A 44 22.13 -7.09 -9.47
C HIS A 44 22.87 -8.31 -10.06
N THR A 45 23.43 -8.20 -11.28
CA THR A 45 24.27 -9.24 -11.85
C THR A 45 25.58 -9.37 -11.07
N VAL A 46 25.88 -10.58 -10.57
CA VAL A 46 27.08 -10.91 -9.80
C VAL A 46 28.35 -10.52 -10.57
N LYS A 47 29.33 -9.90 -9.90
CA LYS A 47 30.68 -9.64 -10.46
C LYS A 47 31.26 -10.95 -11.04
N GLY A 48 31.44 -10.98 -12.37
CA GLY A 48 31.88 -12.17 -13.12
C GLY A 48 30.84 -12.75 -14.09
N ALA A 49 29.56 -12.37 -13.96
CA ALA A 49 28.49 -12.69 -14.91
C ALA A 49 28.30 -11.59 -15.98
N GLU A 50 29.32 -10.76 -16.22
CA GLU A 50 29.32 -9.56 -17.10
C GLU A 50 28.97 -9.83 -18.58
N LYS A 51 28.55 -11.05 -18.95
CA LYS A 51 28.29 -11.47 -20.33
C LYS A 51 26.84 -11.86 -20.66
N SER A 52 25.92 -12.00 -19.70
CA SER A 52 24.51 -12.25 -20.05
C SER A 52 23.70 -10.96 -20.07
N LYS A 53 23.25 -10.56 -21.27
CA LYS A 53 22.20 -9.55 -21.42
C LYS A 53 20.89 -10.07 -20.81
N PRO A 54 20.01 -9.21 -20.29
CA PRO A 54 18.76 -9.64 -19.69
C PRO A 54 17.84 -10.25 -20.74
N THR A 55 16.96 -11.15 -20.33
CA THR A 55 15.80 -11.55 -21.12
C THR A 55 14.73 -10.47 -21.02
N ILE A 56 14.15 -10.07 -22.15
CA ILE A 56 13.13 -9.03 -22.21
C ILE A 56 11.86 -9.60 -22.83
N PHE A 57 10.74 -9.43 -22.14
CA PHE A 57 9.40 -9.71 -22.65
C PHE A 57 8.64 -8.40 -22.82
N ILE A 58 8.18 -8.12 -24.04
CA ILE A 58 7.23 -7.04 -24.31
C ILE A 58 5.83 -7.64 -24.35
N THR A 59 4.94 -7.10 -23.53
CA THR A 59 3.59 -7.62 -23.37
C THR A 59 2.54 -6.55 -23.65
N GLY A 60 1.42 -6.94 -24.23
CA GLY A 60 0.35 -6.01 -24.58
C GLY A 60 -0.79 -6.69 -25.32
N SER A 61 -1.79 -5.92 -25.76
CA SER A 61 -2.85 -6.44 -26.62
C SER A 61 -2.80 -5.82 -28.01
N PHE A 62 -3.20 -6.60 -29.00
CA PHE A 62 -3.39 -6.11 -30.37
C PHE A 62 -4.78 -5.50 -30.61
N THR A 63 -5.63 -5.52 -29.58
CA THR A 63 -7.02 -5.05 -29.63
C THR A 63 -7.17 -3.53 -29.49
N GLY A 64 -6.33 -2.89 -28.67
CA GLY A 64 -6.40 -1.44 -28.39
C GLY A 64 -5.49 -0.62 -29.28
N GLY A 65 -5.73 0.69 -29.40
CA GLY A 65 -4.92 1.58 -30.26
C GLY A 65 -3.48 1.80 -29.77
N THR A 66 -3.25 1.88 -28.45
CA THR A 66 -1.92 2.15 -27.89
C THR A 66 -0.96 0.98 -28.09
N GLY A 67 -1.25 -0.18 -27.48
CA GLY A 67 -0.36 -1.35 -27.53
C GLY A 67 -0.12 -1.84 -28.96
N SER A 68 -1.19 -1.99 -29.75
CA SER A 68 -1.09 -2.42 -31.14
C SER A 68 -0.39 -1.39 -32.04
N GLY A 69 -0.36 -0.10 -31.67
CA GLY A 69 0.31 0.96 -32.44
C GLY A 69 1.82 1.02 -32.21
N ILE A 70 2.26 0.84 -30.96
CA ILE A 70 3.67 1.08 -30.56
C ILE A 70 4.57 -0.16 -30.57
N PHE A 71 4.00 -1.37 -30.64
CA PHE A 71 4.78 -2.57 -30.32
C PHE A 71 5.98 -2.82 -31.26
N ILE A 72 5.93 -2.45 -32.54
CA ILE A 72 7.11 -2.58 -33.42
C ILE A 72 8.20 -1.60 -32.98
N ASP A 73 7.84 -0.33 -32.78
CA ASP A 73 8.77 0.70 -32.30
C ASP A 73 9.41 0.31 -30.96
N MET A 74 8.64 -0.27 -30.03
CA MET A 74 9.16 -0.74 -28.75
C MET A 74 10.21 -1.85 -28.90
N GLY A 75 10.01 -2.80 -29.82
CA GLY A 75 11.00 -3.85 -30.10
C GLY A 75 12.33 -3.25 -30.58
N TYR A 76 12.27 -2.36 -31.57
CA TYR A 76 13.46 -1.71 -32.11
C TYR A 76 14.11 -0.71 -31.14
N LEU A 77 13.31 0.00 -30.34
CA LEU A 77 13.81 0.89 -29.30
C LEU A 77 14.63 0.12 -28.26
N ILE A 78 14.15 -1.04 -27.82
CA ILE A 78 14.89 -1.92 -26.92
C ILE A 78 16.19 -2.40 -27.56
N ARG A 79 16.17 -2.84 -28.83
CA ARG A 79 17.40 -3.25 -29.54
C ARG A 79 18.43 -2.13 -29.65
N HIS A 80 17.97 -0.89 -29.81
CA HIS A 80 18.85 0.27 -29.83
C HIS A 80 19.46 0.56 -28.46
N LEU A 81 18.63 0.62 -27.42
CA LEU A 81 19.06 0.97 -26.07
C LEU A 81 19.93 -0.13 -25.45
N ILE A 82 19.65 -1.39 -25.77
CA ILE A 82 20.36 -2.57 -25.27
C ILE A 82 20.99 -3.31 -26.46
N LYS A 83 22.15 -2.82 -26.89
CA LYS A 83 22.91 -3.40 -28.01
C LYS A 83 23.14 -4.90 -27.84
N ASP A 84 23.04 -5.62 -28.96
CA ASP A 84 23.25 -7.07 -29.08
C ASP A 84 22.33 -7.93 -28.19
N ILE A 85 21.16 -7.41 -27.82
CA ILE A 85 20.12 -8.19 -27.15
C ILE A 85 19.71 -9.39 -28.02
N LYS A 86 19.85 -10.59 -27.48
CA LYS A 86 19.49 -11.85 -28.16
C LYS A 86 18.14 -12.42 -27.71
N GLU A 87 17.66 -12.01 -26.54
CA GLU A 87 16.49 -12.60 -25.90
C GLU A 87 15.41 -11.54 -25.73
N LEU A 88 14.85 -11.11 -26.86
CA LEU A 88 13.75 -10.16 -26.93
C LEU A 88 12.50 -10.84 -27.47
N PHE A 89 11.53 -11.08 -26.60
CA PHE A 89 10.33 -11.84 -26.88
C PHE A 89 9.07 -10.97 -26.80
N GLY A 90 8.08 -11.28 -27.63
CA GLY A 90 6.74 -10.71 -27.54
C GLY A 90 5.76 -11.68 -26.90
N LEU A 91 4.85 -11.19 -26.05
CA LEU A 91 3.66 -11.91 -25.62
C LEU A 91 2.44 -11.00 -25.82
N PHE A 92 1.67 -11.26 -26.87
CA PHE A 92 0.56 -10.40 -27.25
C PHE A 92 -0.79 -11.10 -27.16
N LEU A 93 -1.76 -10.36 -26.63
CA LEU A 93 -3.14 -10.80 -26.48
C LEU A 93 -3.91 -10.52 -27.76
N LEU A 94 -4.53 -11.57 -28.29
CA LEU A 94 -5.49 -11.51 -29.40
C LEU A 94 -6.93 -11.42 -28.85
N PRO A 95 -7.86 -10.84 -29.61
CA PRO A 95 -9.27 -10.87 -29.23
C PRO A 95 -9.82 -12.29 -29.24
N SER A 96 -10.91 -12.55 -28.52
CA SER A 96 -11.57 -13.85 -28.61
C SER A 96 -12.29 -14.02 -29.95
N LYS A 97 -12.70 -15.25 -30.26
CA LYS A 97 -13.51 -15.59 -31.42
C LYS A 97 -14.85 -14.87 -31.28
N PRO A 98 -15.24 -14.01 -32.25
CA PRO A 98 -16.46 -13.23 -32.13
C PRO A 98 -17.68 -14.15 -32.20
N SER A 99 -18.60 -14.02 -31.23
CA SER A 99 -19.99 -14.47 -31.41
C SER A 99 -20.76 -13.55 -32.36
N SER A 100 -20.41 -12.26 -32.34
CA SER A 100 -20.79 -11.24 -33.32
C SER A 100 -19.64 -10.25 -33.45
N ILE A 101 -19.34 -9.88 -34.70
CA ILE A 101 -18.35 -8.83 -34.99
C ILE A 101 -18.91 -7.44 -34.69
N ARG A 102 -20.24 -7.28 -34.80
CA ARG A 102 -20.91 -5.98 -34.70
C ARG A 102 -20.70 -5.36 -33.32
N GLY A 103 -20.20 -4.14 -33.28
CA GLY A 103 -19.83 -3.42 -32.05
C GLY A 103 -18.40 -3.67 -31.56
N PHE A 104 -17.64 -4.56 -32.23
CA PHE A 104 -16.25 -4.90 -31.90
C PHE A 104 -15.29 -4.72 -33.08
N GLU A 105 -15.75 -4.10 -34.17
CA GLU A 105 -15.03 -3.95 -35.44
C GLU A 105 -13.66 -3.30 -35.25
N VAL A 106 -13.58 -2.22 -34.44
CA VAL A 106 -12.33 -1.51 -34.13
C VAL A 106 -11.29 -2.47 -33.53
N LEU A 107 -11.69 -3.33 -32.60
CA LEU A 107 -10.80 -4.23 -31.89
C LEU A 107 -10.23 -5.31 -32.82
N TYR A 108 -11.05 -5.88 -33.69
CA TYR A 108 -10.61 -6.88 -34.67
C TYR A 108 -9.79 -6.26 -35.80
N ALA A 109 -10.18 -5.07 -36.29
CA ALA A 109 -9.44 -4.33 -37.31
C ALA A 109 -8.05 -3.89 -36.81
N ASN A 110 -7.95 -3.43 -35.56
CA ASN A 110 -6.67 -3.13 -34.94
C ASN A 110 -5.78 -4.37 -34.86
N SER A 111 -6.38 -5.50 -34.47
CA SER A 111 -5.65 -6.76 -34.33
C SER A 111 -5.09 -7.20 -35.68
N TYR A 112 -5.89 -7.13 -36.75
CA TYR A 112 -5.44 -7.42 -38.09
C TYR A 112 -4.31 -6.50 -38.55
N GLY A 113 -4.45 -5.18 -38.38
CA GLY A 113 -3.41 -4.22 -38.75
C GLY A 113 -2.09 -4.51 -38.04
N ALA A 114 -2.13 -4.88 -36.75
CA ALA A 114 -0.92 -5.25 -36.01
C ALA A 114 -0.29 -6.55 -36.53
N LEU A 115 -1.09 -7.53 -36.94
CA LEU A 115 -0.59 -8.77 -37.55
C LEU A 115 0.11 -8.49 -38.89
N ILE A 116 -0.46 -7.62 -39.74
CA ILE A 116 0.18 -7.23 -41.01
C ILE A 116 1.52 -6.54 -40.74
N ASP A 117 1.56 -5.58 -39.82
CA ASP A 117 2.81 -4.86 -39.51
C ASP A 117 3.88 -5.81 -38.97
N LEU A 118 3.51 -6.73 -38.08
CA LEU A 118 4.44 -7.72 -37.56
C LEU A 118 4.95 -8.67 -38.66
N GLU A 119 4.09 -9.11 -39.56
CA GLU A 119 4.49 -9.95 -40.70
C GLU A 119 5.48 -9.21 -41.59
N HIS A 120 5.20 -7.94 -41.93
CA HIS A 120 6.08 -7.11 -42.73
C HIS A 120 7.48 -7.00 -42.09
N PHE A 121 7.56 -6.58 -40.83
CA PHE A 121 8.84 -6.37 -40.15
C PHE A 121 9.57 -7.66 -39.74
N ASN A 122 8.96 -8.83 -39.90
CA ASN A 122 9.62 -10.13 -39.74
C ASN A 122 10.28 -10.65 -41.02
N GLN A 123 9.97 -10.06 -42.18
CA GLN A 123 10.60 -10.42 -43.45
C GLN A 123 12.08 -10.01 -43.48
N VAL A 124 12.91 -10.82 -44.13
CA VAL A 124 14.37 -10.61 -44.21
C VAL A 124 14.69 -9.33 -45.00
N GLU A 125 13.83 -8.99 -45.95
CA GLU A 125 13.95 -7.82 -46.81
C GLU A 125 13.48 -6.52 -46.15
N SER A 126 12.74 -6.60 -45.05
CA SER A 126 12.23 -5.41 -44.36
C SER A 126 13.35 -4.72 -43.59
N VAL A 127 13.40 -3.38 -43.72
CA VAL A 127 14.31 -2.54 -42.94
C VAL A 127 13.46 -1.53 -42.18
N TYR A 128 13.49 -1.62 -40.85
CA TYR A 128 12.93 -0.58 -40.02
C TYR A 128 13.84 0.64 -40.06
N LYS A 129 13.33 1.76 -40.57
CA LYS A 129 14.02 3.04 -40.64
C LYS A 129 13.16 4.11 -40.02
N GLU A 130 13.65 4.73 -38.96
CA GLU A 130 12.88 5.76 -38.26
C GLU A 130 13.79 6.84 -37.69
N LYS A 131 13.26 8.07 -37.62
CA LYS A 131 13.88 9.17 -36.89
C LYS A 131 13.06 9.45 -35.65
N TRP A 132 13.59 9.07 -34.50
CA TRP A 132 12.91 9.23 -33.23
C TRP A 132 12.88 10.69 -32.75
N PRO A 133 11.97 11.05 -31.83
CA PRO A 133 11.81 12.42 -31.33
C PRO A 133 13.08 13.06 -30.76
N ASN A 134 13.99 12.25 -30.22
CA ASN A 134 15.29 12.72 -29.72
C ASN A 134 16.31 13.04 -30.84
N GLY A 135 15.92 12.92 -32.11
CA GLY A 135 16.74 13.21 -33.29
C GLY A 135 17.63 12.05 -33.75
N VAL A 136 17.62 10.91 -33.03
CA VAL A 136 18.39 9.72 -33.41
C VAL A 136 17.71 9.02 -34.59
N SER A 137 18.49 8.72 -35.63
CA SER A 137 18.06 7.89 -36.76
C SER A 137 18.66 6.50 -36.62
N THR A 138 17.82 5.47 -36.77
CA THR A 138 18.24 4.07 -36.68
C THR A 138 17.69 3.26 -37.83
N ASP A 139 18.52 2.37 -38.35
CA ASP A 139 18.16 1.40 -39.38
C ASP A 139 18.39 -0.01 -38.80
N PHE A 140 17.36 -0.87 -38.84
CA PHE A 140 17.45 -2.26 -38.41
C PHE A 140 16.97 -3.19 -39.52
N SER A 141 17.81 -4.15 -39.90
CA SER A 141 17.51 -5.23 -40.86
C SER A 141 17.33 -6.58 -40.16
N VAL A 142 16.84 -6.55 -38.92
CA VAL A 142 16.56 -7.73 -38.09
C VAL A 142 15.13 -7.62 -37.57
N PRO A 143 14.43 -8.73 -37.30
CA PRO A 143 13.07 -8.68 -36.77
C PRO A 143 12.95 -7.88 -35.47
N PRO A 144 11.77 -7.30 -35.16
CA PRO A 144 11.56 -6.60 -33.88
C PRO A 144 11.66 -7.53 -32.67
N TYR A 145 11.34 -8.82 -32.84
CA TYR A 145 11.33 -9.85 -31.79
C TYR A 145 11.92 -11.17 -32.29
N GLU A 146 12.51 -11.94 -31.37
CA GLU A 146 13.08 -13.26 -31.67
C GLU A 146 12.05 -14.39 -31.75
N LEU A 147 10.94 -14.20 -31.04
CA LEU A 147 9.73 -15.02 -31.08
C LEU A 147 8.59 -14.20 -30.47
N VAL A 148 7.42 -14.28 -31.10
CA VAL A 148 6.19 -13.68 -30.59
C VAL A 148 5.20 -14.77 -30.24
N GLN A 149 4.74 -14.73 -28.99
CA GLN A 149 3.75 -15.63 -28.42
C GLN A 149 2.38 -14.99 -28.43
N PHE A 150 1.39 -15.73 -28.90
CA PHE A 150 0.00 -15.28 -28.95
C PHE A 150 -0.88 -16.09 -28.03
N ILE A 151 -1.73 -15.39 -27.29
CA ILE A 151 -2.77 -15.99 -26.46
C ILE A 151 -4.07 -15.18 -26.61
N SER A 152 -5.20 -15.86 -26.44
CA SER A 152 -6.56 -15.35 -26.52
C SER A 152 -7.42 -16.08 -25.49
N GLN A 153 -8.67 -15.68 -25.34
CA GLN A 153 -9.60 -16.40 -24.45
C GLN A 153 -10.02 -17.77 -25.01
N ASP A 154 -9.84 -18.03 -26.32
CA ASP A 154 -10.30 -19.25 -26.95
C ASP A 154 -9.25 -20.36 -26.93
N TYR A 155 -9.75 -21.59 -26.97
CA TYR A 155 -8.96 -22.80 -27.15
C TYR A 155 -9.21 -23.40 -28.53
N TYR A 156 -8.20 -24.06 -29.09
CA TYR A 156 -8.29 -24.72 -30.41
C TYR A 156 -9.33 -25.85 -30.46
N ASP A 157 -9.42 -26.65 -29.39
CA ASP A 157 -10.24 -27.87 -29.31
C ASP A 157 -11.71 -27.62 -28.92
N GLY A 158 -12.12 -26.36 -28.74
CA GLY A 158 -13.46 -26.02 -28.27
C GLY A 158 -13.69 -26.31 -26.78
N SER A 159 -12.64 -26.64 -26.01
CA SER A 159 -12.68 -26.59 -24.55
C SER A 159 -13.18 -25.21 -24.10
N PRO A 160 -13.92 -25.11 -22.98
CA PRO A 160 -14.55 -23.85 -22.58
C PRO A 160 -13.52 -22.74 -22.48
N ALA A 161 -13.72 -21.70 -23.30
CA ALA A 161 -12.92 -20.49 -23.34
C ALA A 161 -12.77 -19.87 -21.95
N MET A 162 -11.65 -19.19 -21.71
CA MET A 162 -11.52 -18.33 -20.54
C MET A 162 -12.65 -17.29 -20.55
N SER A 163 -13.49 -17.30 -19.53
CA SER A 163 -14.76 -16.54 -19.55
C SER A 163 -14.57 -15.02 -19.55
N ASN A 164 -13.42 -14.54 -19.07
CA ASN A 164 -13.15 -13.12 -18.89
C ASN A 164 -11.68 -12.78 -19.13
N LEU A 165 -11.40 -11.50 -19.37
CA LEU A 165 -10.03 -10.98 -19.60
C LEU A 165 -9.11 -11.17 -18.39
N GLY A 166 -9.66 -11.16 -17.16
CA GLY A 166 -8.89 -11.40 -15.95
C GLY A 166 -8.22 -12.77 -15.94
N ALA A 167 -8.93 -13.80 -16.42
CA ALA A 167 -8.37 -15.14 -16.60
C ALA A 167 -7.21 -15.16 -17.62
N LEU A 168 -7.36 -14.45 -18.74
CA LEU A 168 -6.30 -14.33 -19.75
C LEU A 168 -5.05 -13.64 -19.19
N TYR A 169 -5.22 -12.56 -18.41
CA TYR A 169 -4.10 -11.87 -17.77
C TYR A 169 -3.36 -12.77 -16.77
N LYS A 170 -4.08 -13.63 -16.04
CA LYS A 170 -3.46 -14.62 -15.14
C LYS A 170 -2.65 -15.64 -15.91
N MET A 171 -3.14 -16.15 -17.04
CA MET A 171 -2.37 -17.09 -17.87
C MET A 171 -1.13 -16.44 -18.49
N ALA A 172 -1.24 -15.18 -18.92
CA ALA A 172 -0.09 -14.38 -19.36
C ALA A 172 0.93 -14.23 -18.21
N GLY A 173 0.47 -13.84 -17.03
CA GLY A 173 1.31 -13.66 -15.84
C GLY A 173 1.98 -14.96 -15.40
N LEU A 174 1.24 -16.08 -15.37
CA LEU A 174 1.79 -17.39 -15.04
C LEU A 174 2.85 -17.80 -16.05
N TYR A 175 2.63 -17.63 -17.35
CA TYR A 175 3.64 -17.90 -18.36
C TYR A 175 4.93 -17.08 -18.13
N LEU A 176 4.81 -15.77 -17.89
CA LEU A 176 5.97 -14.92 -17.62
C LEU A 176 6.71 -15.36 -16.35
N PHE A 177 5.96 -15.62 -15.27
CA PHE A 177 6.51 -16.12 -14.01
C PHE A 177 7.27 -17.43 -14.20
N LEU A 178 6.72 -18.37 -14.97
CA LEU A 178 7.39 -19.65 -15.23
C LEU A 178 8.67 -19.49 -16.02
N ASN A 179 8.72 -18.57 -16.98
CA ASN A 179 9.95 -18.26 -17.69
C ASN A 179 11.02 -17.68 -16.77
N ILE A 180 10.64 -16.95 -15.72
CA ILE A 180 11.57 -16.50 -14.66
C ILE A 180 11.99 -17.67 -13.77
N ALA A 181 11.09 -18.62 -13.50
CA ALA A 181 11.32 -19.74 -12.60
C ALA A 181 12.19 -20.88 -13.18
N GLY A 182 12.50 -20.89 -14.48
CA GLY A 182 13.35 -21.89 -15.13
C GLY A 182 12.76 -22.58 -16.36
N VAL A 183 11.49 -22.30 -16.70
CA VAL A 183 10.87 -22.84 -17.93
C VAL A 183 11.53 -22.29 -19.19
N LYS A 184 12.08 -21.08 -19.13
CA LYS A 184 12.71 -20.43 -20.28
C LYS A 184 13.88 -21.27 -20.80
N GLU A 185 14.81 -21.66 -19.92
CA GLU A 185 16.00 -22.44 -20.26
C GLU A 185 15.58 -23.74 -20.97
N LYS A 186 14.60 -24.45 -20.39
CA LYS A 186 14.04 -25.68 -20.95
C LYS A 186 13.44 -25.49 -22.34
N ARG A 187 12.80 -24.35 -22.59
CA ARG A 187 12.22 -24.00 -23.90
C ARG A 187 13.30 -23.65 -24.91
N MET A 188 14.28 -22.85 -24.51
CA MET A 188 15.37 -22.39 -25.38
C MET A 188 16.23 -23.55 -25.90
N GLU A 189 16.52 -24.55 -25.06
CA GLU A 189 17.24 -25.78 -25.46
C GLU A 189 16.62 -26.44 -26.69
N ARG A 190 15.28 -26.46 -26.75
CA ARG A 190 14.52 -27.09 -27.84
C ARG A 190 14.27 -26.18 -29.04
N PHE A 191 14.28 -24.87 -28.85
CA PHE A 191 14.01 -23.94 -29.95
C PHE A 191 15.10 -23.94 -31.03
N VAL A 192 16.35 -24.24 -30.69
CA VAL A 192 17.42 -24.38 -31.69
C VAL A 192 17.09 -25.50 -32.68
N ASP A 193 16.70 -26.66 -32.15
CA ASP A 193 16.31 -27.81 -32.96
C ASP A 193 14.99 -27.55 -33.70
N ALA A 194 13.98 -26.99 -33.01
CA ALA A 194 12.67 -26.74 -33.59
C ALA A 194 12.70 -25.71 -34.72
N LYS A 195 13.53 -24.65 -34.61
CA LYS A 195 13.74 -23.68 -35.68
C LYS A 195 14.41 -24.33 -36.88
N SER A 196 15.47 -25.09 -36.65
CA SER A 196 16.20 -25.81 -37.70
C SER A 196 15.30 -26.82 -38.44
N ALA A 197 14.36 -27.44 -37.74
CA ALA A 197 13.40 -28.39 -38.29
C ALA A 197 12.11 -27.73 -38.83
N GLY A 198 12.00 -26.39 -38.81
CA GLY A 198 10.83 -25.67 -39.33
C GLY A 198 9.54 -25.85 -38.52
N HIS A 199 9.63 -26.30 -37.27
CA HIS A 199 8.48 -26.51 -36.38
C HIS A 199 8.07 -25.25 -35.61
N ILE A 200 8.96 -24.26 -35.52
CA ILE A 200 8.68 -22.93 -34.97
C ILE A 200 9.58 -21.93 -35.68
N ASP A 201 9.06 -20.75 -35.99
CA ASP A 201 9.86 -19.68 -36.59
C ASP A 201 9.71 -18.38 -35.77
N LYS A 202 8.91 -17.42 -36.26
CA LYS A 202 8.66 -16.13 -35.59
C LYS A 202 7.47 -16.13 -34.67
N TYR A 203 6.57 -17.10 -34.81
CA TYR A 203 5.31 -17.17 -34.08
C TYR A 203 5.18 -18.46 -33.29
N GLY A 204 4.64 -18.32 -32.08
CA GLY A 204 4.30 -19.43 -31.21
C GLY A 204 3.03 -19.17 -30.42
N THR A 205 2.53 -20.23 -29.82
CA THR A 205 1.53 -20.20 -28.76
C THR A 205 1.82 -21.39 -27.84
N PHE A 206 1.07 -21.54 -26.78
CA PHE A 206 1.23 -22.66 -25.86
C PHE A 206 -0.10 -23.05 -25.27
N GLY A 207 -0.18 -24.31 -24.85
CA GLY A 207 -1.16 -24.74 -23.86
C GLY A 207 -0.46 -24.86 -22.50
N LEU A 208 -1.17 -24.44 -21.46
CA LEU A 208 -0.69 -24.45 -20.08
C LEU A 208 -1.84 -24.84 -19.17
N SER A 209 -1.60 -25.80 -18.29
CA SER A 209 -2.51 -26.10 -17.19
C SER A 209 -1.74 -26.40 -15.94
N ALA A 210 -2.40 -26.28 -14.79
CA ALA A 210 -1.76 -26.53 -13.51
C ALA A 210 -2.73 -27.14 -12.50
N ILE A 211 -2.16 -27.86 -11.54
CA ILE A 211 -2.84 -28.26 -10.31
C ILE A 211 -2.07 -27.59 -9.19
N GLN A 212 -2.76 -26.83 -8.34
CA GLN A 212 -2.13 -25.94 -7.37
C GLN A 212 -2.80 -26.08 -6.00
N PHE A 213 -1.98 -26.21 -4.95
CA PHE A 213 -2.38 -25.82 -3.61
C PHE A 213 -2.09 -24.32 -3.46
N PRO A 214 -3.10 -23.44 -3.34
CA PRO A 214 -2.92 -21.99 -3.42
C PRO A 214 -2.39 -21.40 -2.10
N LYS A 215 -1.22 -21.87 -1.66
CA LYS A 215 -0.57 -21.48 -0.40
C LYS A 215 -0.44 -19.96 -0.27
N ASP A 216 0.06 -19.30 -1.30
CA ASP A 216 0.30 -17.85 -1.29
C ASP A 216 -1.00 -17.05 -1.11
N GLN A 217 -2.05 -17.42 -1.84
CA GLN A 217 -3.37 -16.79 -1.71
C GLN A 217 -3.98 -17.01 -0.32
N ILE A 218 -3.81 -18.20 0.28
CA ILE A 218 -4.27 -18.49 1.65
C ILE A 218 -3.51 -17.59 2.64
N GLN A 219 -2.18 -17.52 2.54
CA GLN A 219 -1.35 -16.69 3.41
C GLN A 219 -1.74 -15.20 3.30
N GLU A 220 -1.92 -14.68 2.08
CA GLU A 220 -2.31 -13.29 1.85
C GLU A 220 -3.73 -12.99 2.36
N TYR A 221 -4.67 -13.92 2.17
CA TYR A 221 -6.03 -13.80 2.69
C TYR A 221 -6.04 -13.71 4.22
N VAL A 222 -5.35 -14.64 4.88
CA VAL A 222 -5.28 -14.69 6.34
C VAL A 222 -4.55 -13.45 6.86
N ALA A 223 -3.44 -13.03 6.24
CA ALA A 223 -2.74 -11.80 6.59
C ALA A 223 -3.64 -10.57 6.48
N SER A 224 -4.47 -10.48 5.42
CA SER A 224 -5.43 -9.40 5.23
C SER A 224 -6.50 -9.39 6.32
N LYS A 225 -7.04 -10.56 6.69
CA LYS A 225 -8.00 -10.68 7.81
C LYS A 225 -7.38 -10.28 9.15
N LEU A 226 -6.16 -10.72 9.45
CA LEU A 226 -5.44 -10.34 10.67
C LEU A 226 -5.12 -8.83 10.71
N SER A 227 -4.80 -8.25 9.56
CA SER A 227 -4.62 -6.80 9.41
C SER A 227 -5.90 -6.03 9.72
N ILE A 228 -7.04 -6.49 9.21
CA ILE A 228 -8.35 -5.95 9.55
C ILE A 228 -8.65 -6.10 11.05
N ASP A 229 -8.36 -7.27 11.65
CA ASP A 229 -8.56 -7.50 13.09
C ASP A 229 -7.76 -6.49 13.95
N LEU A 230 -6.50 -6.20 13.58
CA LEU A 230 -5.67 -5.20 14.25
C LEU A 230 -6.20 -3.78 14.07
N ILE A 231 -6.56 -3.40 12.85
CA ILE A 231 -7.11 -2.06 12.57
C ILE A 231 -8.44 -1.85 13.30
N ASN A 232 -9.28 -2.89 13.37
CA ASN A 232 -10.52 -2.86 14.12
C ASN A 232 -10.26 -2.66 15.62
N ARG A 233 -9.21 -3.25 16.20
CA ARG A 233 -8.81 -2.95 17.59
C ARG A 233 -8.48 -1.46 17.78
N TRP A 234 -7.73 -0.87 16.85
CA TRP A 234 -7.38 0.56 16.90
C TRP A 234 -8.58 1.49 16.76
N THR A 235 -9.66 1.03 16.11
CA THR A 235 -10.83 1.85 15.73
C THR A 235 -12.16 1.36 16.32
N ASP A 236 -12.12 0.50 17.34
CA ASP A 236 -13.32 0.05 18.04
C ASP A 236 -13.88 1.18 18.91
N SER A 237 -15.14 1.53 18.71
CA SER A 237 -15.79 2.65 19.41
C SER A 237 -16.32 2.28 20.80
N ALA A 238 -16.41 1.00 21.11
CA ALA A 238 -17.01 0.48 22.34
C ALA A 238 -15.97 -0.18 23.26
N GLN A 239 -14.96 -0.83 22.70
CA GLN A 239 -14.00 -1.63 23.45
C GLN A 239 -12.55 -1.20 23.20
N TYR A 240 -11.71 -1.41 24.20
CA TYR A 240 -10.25 -1.27 24.10
C TYR A 240 -9.59 -2.47 24.77
N PHE A 241 -8.28 -2.62 24.58
CA PHE A 241 -7.52 -3.69 25.22
C PHE A 241 -6.65 -3.14 26.35
N SER A 242 -6.55 -3.91 27.43
CA SER A 242 -5.66 -3.62 28.56
C SER A 242 -5.18 -4.96 29.10
N ASN A 243 -3.86 -5.15 29.17
CA ASN A 243 -3.25 -6.43 29.58
C ASN A 243 -3.80 -7.63 28.79
N ASN A 244 -3.96 -7.48 27.48
CA ASN A 244 -4.50 -8.51 26.58
C ASN A 244 -5.99 -8.86 26.80
N GLU A 245 -6.69 -8.15 27.67
CA GLU A 245 -8.13 -8.32 27.92
C GLU A 245 -8.94 -7.21 27.27
N LYS A 246 -10.10 -7.57 26.70
CA LYS A 246 -11.07 -6.60 26.18
C LYS A 246 -11.83 -5.94 27.32
N LYS A 247 -11.85 -4.61 27.34
CA LYS A 247 -12.58 -3.79 28.31
C LYS A 247 -13.52 -2.82 27.59
N GLN A 248 -14.65 -2.51 28.22
CA GLN A 248 -15.59 -1.50 27.72
C GLN A 248 -15.06 -0.09 28.00
N ILE A 249 -15.26 0.81 27.04
CA ILE A 249 -14.92 2.22 27.20
C ILE A 249 -15.99 2.89 28.08
N ASN A 250 -15.57 3.42 29.23
CA ASN A 250 -16.45 4.16 30.13
C ASN A 250 -15.97 5.62 30.25
N LYS A 251 -16.68 6.54 29.59
CA LYS A 251 -16.33 7.97 29.58
C LYS A 251 -16.29 8.60 30.96
N ALA A 252 -17.18 8.20 31.87
CA ALA A 252 -17.23 8.77 33.22
C ALA A 252 -16.00 8.37 34.04
N VAL A 253 -15.55 7.12 33.92
CA VAL A 253 -14.33 6.63 34.57
C VAL A 253 -13.09 7.32 34.00
N ILE A 254 -13.02 7.46 32.68
CA ILE A 254 -11.93 8.21 32.02
C ILE A 254 -11.91 9.65 32.55
N PHE A 255 -13.05 10.34 32.55
CA PHE A 255 -13.14 11.71 33.05
C PHE A 255 -12.68 11.82 34.51
N GLN A 256 -13.09 10.92 35.40
CA GLN A 256 -12.65 10.92 36.80
C GLN A 256 -11.14 10.75 36.93
N GLN A 257 -10.53 9.86 36.15
CA GLN A 257 -9.08 9.63 36.15
C GLN A 257 -8.32 10.85 35.61
N ILE A 258 -8.78 11.40 34.49
CA ILE A 258 -8.16 12.57 33.85
C ILE A 258 -8.30 13.80 34.73
N ASN A 259 -9.43 13.99 35.42
CA ASN A 259 -9.58 15.12 36.32
C ASN A 259 -8.56 15.12 37.45
N LYS A 260 -8.29 13.94 38.02
CA LYS A 260 -7.25 13.80 39.05
C LYS A 260 -5.85 14.07 38.50
N LEU A 261 -5.53 13.50 37.33
CA LEU A 261 -4.22 13.72 36.70
C LEU A 261 -4.00 15.18 36.29
N PHE A 262 -5.06 15.86 35.86
CA PHE A 262 -4.99 17.27 35.49
C PHE A 262 -4.71 18.17 36.69
N ASP A 263 -5.21 17.83 37.88
CA ASP A 263 -4.86 18.53 39.12
C ASP A 263 -3.34 18.43 39.37
N ASP A 264 -2.74 17.25 39.18
CA ASP A 264 -1.29 17.04 39.30
C ASP A 264 -0.53 17.88 38.25
N PHE A 265 -0.97 17.89 36.99
CA PHE A 265 -0.36 18.70 35.93
C PHE A 265 -0.39 20.21 36.23
N LEU A 266 -1.50 20.71 36.80
CA LEU A 266 -1.60 22.11 37.22
C LEU A 266 -0.65 22.44 38.37
N ILE A 267 -0.47 21.52 39.32
CA ILE A 267 0.48 21.68 40.42
C ILE A 267 1.89 21.79 39.86
N ASP A 268 2.30 20.87 38.98
CA ASP A 268 3.62 20.86 38.36
C ASP A 268 3.87 22.15 37.55
N ALA A 269 2.87 22.59 36.79
CA ALA A 269 2.91 23.87 36.07
C ALA A 269 3.13 25.06 37.03
N PHE A 270 2.46 25.10 38.18
CA PHE A 270 2.66 26.15 39.19
C PHE A 270 4.00 26.06 39.90
N LEU A 271 4.50 24.85 40.18
CA LEU A 271 5.83 24.64 40.77
C LEU A 271 6.93 25.14 39.83
N SER A 272 6.76 24.98 38.50
CA SER A 272 7.70 25.49 37.51
C SER A 272 7.90 27.01 37.58
N LEU A 273 6.91 27.75 38.12
CA LEU A 273 6.95 29.20 38.27
C LEU A 273 7.53 29.67 39.61
N ASN A 274 7.83 28.75 40.54
CA ASN A 274 8.41 29.09 41.84
C ASN A 274 9.91 29.39 41.77
N SER A 275 10.60 28.91 40.74
CA SER A 275 12.05 29.06 40.60
C SER A 275 12.43 29.73 39.27
N ILE A 276 13.04 30.90 39.32
CA ILE A 276 13.41 31.69 38.13
C ILE A 276 14.88 32.11 38.22
N GLY A 277 15.69 31.74 37.22
CA GLY A 277 17.11 32.13 37.17
C GLY A 277 17.95 31.64 38.36
N GLY A 278 17.61 30.46 38.91
CA GLY A 278 18.27 29.88 40.09
C GLY A 278 17.83 30.48 41.44
N LYS A 279 16.83 31.36 41.43
CA LYS A 279 16.23 31.95 42.63
C LYS A 279 14.89 31.31 42.93
N ASP A 280 14.68 30.98 44.20
CA ASP A 280 13.40 30.50 44.72
C ASP A 280 12.56 31.71 45.17
N LEU A 281 11.49 31.99 44.41
CA LEU A 281 10.60 33.13 44.67
C LEU A 281 9.80 32.97 45.96
N ILE A 282 9.52 31.73 46.38
CA ILE A 282 8.84 31.47 47.66
C ILE A 282 9.75 31.94 48.78
N ILE A 283 11.03 31.56 48.76
CA ILE A 283 12.02 32.02 49.75
C ILE A 283 12.18 33.55 49.71
N GLU A 284 12.16 34.16 48.52
CA GLU A 284 12.23 35.63 48.40
C GLU A 284 11.01 36.34 49.00
N ILE A 285 9.79 35.83 48.75
CA ILE A 285 8.55 36.36 49.33
C ILE A 285 8.56 36.23 50.86
N GLU A 286 9.05 35.11 51.38
CA GLU A 286 9.19 34.89 52.83
C GLU A 286 10.14 35.89 53.49
N ARG A 287 11.27 36.19 52.83
CA ARG A 287 12.22 37.21 53.30
C ARG A 287 11.61 38.61 53.29
N GLU A 288 10.84 38.94 52.27
CA GLU A 288 10.14 40.22 52.20
C GLU A 288 9.06 40.35 53.28
N ALA A 289 8.37 39.25 53.66
CA ALA A 289 7.43 39.24 54.79
C ALA A 289 8.10 39.68 56.11
N ILE A 290 9.25 39.07 56.43
CA ILE A 290 10.04 39.40 57.64
C ILE A 290 10.49 40.86 57.61
N LYS A 291 10.92 41.34 56.44
CA LYS A 291 11.36 42.73 56.24
C LYS A 291 10.22 43.73 56.45
N ILE A 292 9.01 43.41 56.01
CA ILE A 292 7.82 44.23 56.20
C ILE A 292 7.46 44.31 57.70
N ASN A 293 7.38 43.18 58.39
CA ASN A 293 7.01 43.14 59.82
C ASN A 293 8.07 43.77 60.74
N SER A 294 9.35 43.63 60.40
CA SER A 294 10.46 44.32 61.09
C SER A 294 10.54 45.82 60.80
N LYS A 295 9.61 46.37 60.00
CA LYS A 295 9.56 47.78 59.56
C LYS A 295 10.80 48.23 58.78
N ASN A 296 11.53 47.29 58.19
CA ASN A 296 12.72 47.56 57.39
C ASN A 296 12.36 47.84 55.91
N ILE A 297 11.32 48.65 55.70
CA ILE A 297 10.81 49.02 54.37
C ILE A 297 10.67 50.54 54.27
N LYS A 298 10.70 51.06 53.04
CA LYS A 298 10.41 52.48 52.76
C LYS A 298 8.94 52.64 52.37
N GLY A 299 8.21 53.43 53.15
CA GLY A 299 6.79 53.73 52.91
C GLY A 299 5.84 52.81 53.67
N HIS A 300 4.55 52.88 53.34
CA HIS A 300 3.52 52.13 54.03
C HIS A 300 3.47 50.67 53.54
N PRO A 301 3.30 49.66 54.44
CA PRO A 301 3.35 48.23 54.08
C PRO A 301 2.46 47.84 52.89
N VAL A 302 1.23 48.35 52.82
CA VAL A 302 0.28 48.05 51.74
C VAL A 302 0.79 48.51 50.38
N ASP A 303 1.36 49.72 50.31
CA ASP A 303 1.89 50.26 49.06
C ASP A 303 3.15 49.50 48.62
N TYR A 304 3.94 49.03 49.58
CA TYR A 304 5.11 48.20 49.33
C TYR A 304 4.69 46.83 48.76
N ILE A 305 3.72 46.15 49.37
CA ILE A 305 3.19 44.87 48.90
C ILE A 305 2.54 45.01 47.53
N SER A 306 1.74 46.07 47.31
CA SER A 306 1.13 46.33 46.00
C SER A 306 2.18 46.45 44.89
N LYS A 307 3.30 47.13 45.16
CA LYS A 307 4.42 47.24 44.20
C LYS A 307 5.08 45.88 43.88
N MET A 308 5.05 44.93 44.82
CA MET A 308 5.63 43.60 44.61
C MET A 308 4.85 42.75 43.59
N PHE A 309 3.53 42.99 43.45
CA PHE A 309 2.64 42.12 42.66
C PHE A 309 1.81 42.86 41.60
N THR A 310 1.93 44.18 41.46
CA THR A 310 1.21 44.94 40.42
C THR A 310 1.68 44.59 39.01
N SER A 311 0.76 44.59 38.05
CA SER A 311 1.03 44.40 36.62
C SER A 311 1.70 45.61 35.95
N SER A 312 1.78 46.75 36.64
CA SER A 312 2.30 48.01 36.10
C SER A 312 3.80 48.21 36.31
N SER A 313 4.50 47.23 36.89
CA SER A 313 5.95 47.29 37.15
C SER A 313 6.69 46.23 36.37
N ASP A 314 7.86 46.59 35.84
CA ASP A 314 8.72 45.70 35.06
C ASP A 314 9.75 44.93 35.91
N SER A 315 9.85 45.22 37.21
CA SER A 315 10.91 44.70 38.09
C SER A 315 10.39 44.08 39.39
N ASN A 316 9.28 43.35 39.33
CA ASN A 316 8.65 42.75 40.51
C ASN A 316 8.26 41.27 40.28
N PHE A 317 7.60 40.63 41.25
CA PHE A 317 7.21 39.21 41.10
C PHE A 317 6.23 38.99 39.94
N TYR A 318 5.38 39.98 39.65
CA TYR A 318 4.47 39.91 38.51
C TYR A 318 5.24 39.83 37.19
N SER A 319 6.19 40.72 36.95
CA SER A 319 6.97 40.71 35.71
C SER A 319 7.85 39.47 35.59
N LEU A 320 8.43 38.99 36.70
CA LEU A 320 9.22 37.76 36.73
C LEU A 320 8.40 36.53 36.30
N VAL A 321 7.22 36.32 36.90
CA VAL A 321 6.35 35.19 36.53
C VAL A 321 5.82 35.36 35.11
N LYS A 322 5.36 36.56 34.73
CA LYS A 322 4.86 36.84 33.38
C LYS A 322 5.87 36.49 32.29
N ASN A 323 7.16 36.83 32.51
CA ASN A 323 8.22 36.55 31.54
C ASN A 323 8.57 35.06 31.43
N ASN A 324 8.16 34.24 32.41
CA ASN A 324 8.43 32.81 32.45
C ASN A 324 7.14 31.97 32.35
N ILE A 325 5.98 32.58 32.12
CA ILE A 325 4.69 31.86 32.06
C ILE A 325 4.68 30.75 31.00
N GLN A 326 5.49 30.89 29.96
CA GLN A 326 5.62 29.90 28.90
C GLN A 326 6.17 28.56 29.42
N SER A 327 6.99 28.53 30.48
CA SER A 327 7.48 27.26 31.04
C SER A 327 6.34 26.43 31.64
N ALA A 328 5.38 27.09 32.29
CA ALA A 328 4.19 26.42 32.82
C ALA A 328 3.27 25.92 31.70
N ILE A 329 3.11 26.70 30.62
CA ILE A 329 2.34 26.30 29.43
C ILE A 329 3.02 25.11 28.73
N ASP A 330 4.33 25.15 28.57
CA ASP A 330 5.12 24.08 27.95
C ASP A 330 5.02 22.77 28.77
N SER A 331 5.07 22.85 30.10
CA SER A 331 4.85 21.71 30.99
C SER A 331 3.49 21.06 30.72
N LEU A 332 2.41 21.86 30.71
CA LEU A 332 1.06 21.36 30.45
C LEU A 332 0.92 20.73 29.05
N ILE A 333 1.56 21.32 28.04
CA ILE A 333 1.58 20.75 26.68
C ILE A 333 2.27 19.39 26.68
N ASP A 334 3.44 19.30 27.32
CA ASP A 334 4.23 18.08 27.40
C ASP A 334 3.50 16.97 28.18
N ASP A 335 2.88 17.31 29.30
CA ASP A 335 2.13 16.38 30.15
C ASP A 335 0.90 15.81 29.42
N ILE A 336 0.13 16.66 28.74
CA ILE A 336 -1.04 16.22 27.95
C ILE A 336 -0.59 15.38 26.75
N HIS A 337 0.47 15.80 26.06
CA HIS A 337 1.03 15.03 24.94
C HIS A 337 1.46 13.63 25.39
N ASP A 338 2.25 13.55 26.45
CA ASP A 338 2.79 12.28 26.93
C ASP A 338 1.69 11.37 27.48
N LEU A 339 0.68 11.93 28.17
CA LEU A 339 -0.52 11.20 28.57
C LEU A 339 -1.20 10.55 27.36
N VAL A 340 -1.43 11.32 26.29
CA VAL A 340 -2.09 10.84 25.07
C VAL A 340 -1.27 9.76 24.38
N VAL A 341 0.03 10.00 24.15
CA VAL A 341 0.91 9.05 23.47
C VAL A 341 1.02 7.75 24.25
N ASN A 342 1.26 7.82 25.57
CA ASN A 342 1.39 6.65 26.42
C ASN A 342 0.08 5.86 26.49
N LYS A 343 -1.06 6.55 26.67
CA LYS A 343 -2.36 5.86 26.73
C LYS A 343 -2.79 5.26 25.40
N LEU A 344 -2.51 5.92 24.27
CA LEU A 344 -2.74 5.32 22.95
C LEU A 344 -1.86 4.07 22.75
N ASN A 345 -0.61 4.12 23.21
CA ASN A 345 0.32 2.99 23.09
C ASN A 345 -0.07 1.80 23.98
N GLU A 346 -0.60 2.06 25.18
CA GLU A 346 -1.09 1.04 26.12
C GLU A 346 -2.43 0.42 25.68
N THR A 347 -3.39 1.26 25.28
CA THR A 347 -4.76 0.81 24.98
C THR A 347 -4.95 0.37 23.55
N GLU A 348 -4.08 0.86 22.65
CA GLU A 348 -4.17 0.72 21.21
C GLU A 348 -5.59 1.04 20.69
N ASN A 349 -6.19 2.14 21.16
CA ASN A 349 -7.54 2.51 20.78
C ASN A 349 -7.71 4.03 20.65
N LEU A 350 -8.05 4.47 19.43
CA LEU A 350 -8.17 5.89 19.08
C LEU A 350 -9.40 6.55 19.71
N TYR A 351 -10.51 5.83 19.90
CA TYR A 351 -11.70 6.38 20.58
C TYR A 351 -11.43 6.64 22.06
N PHE A 352 -10.72 5.72 22.74
CA PHE A 352 -10.28 5.90 24.12
C PHE A 352 -9.38 7.14 24.24
N THR A 353 -8.41 7.29 23.35
CA THR A 353 -7.53 8.47 23.29
C THR A 353 -8.29 9.77 23.01
N LYS A 354 -9.28 9.74 22.11
CA LYS A 354 -10.17 10.89 21.87
C LYS A 354 -10.89 11.31 23.15
N TYR A 355 -11.40 10.37 23.93
CA TYR A 355 -12.08 10.67 25.19
C TYR A 355 -11.14 11.18 26.28
N ILE A 356 -9.85 10.83 26.26
CA ILE A 356 -8.85 11.45 27.12
C ILE A 356 -8.71 12.94 26.79
N LEU A 357 -8.59 13.28 25.50
CA LEU A 357 -8.50 14.67 25.06
C LEU A 357 -9.76 15.47 25.43
N GLU A 358 -10.95 14.93 25.15
CA GLU A 358 -12.22 15.55 25.53
C GLU A 358 -12.32 15.75 27.06
N SER A 359 -11.89 14.76 27.85
CA SER A 359 -11.87 14.87 29.31
C SER A 359 -10.88 15.91 29.81
N SER A 360 -9.72 16.03 29.15
CA SER A 360 -8.70 17.03 29.48
C SER A 360 -9.23 18.44 29.23
N THR A 361 -9.87 18.66 28.08
CA THR A 361 -10.59 19.91 27.77
C THR A 361 -11.66 20.20 28.83
N GLN A 362 -12.46 19.21 29.21
CA GLN A 362 -13.49 19.38 30.22
C GLN A 362 -12.92 19.73 31.61
N SER A 363 -11.80 19.14 32.01
CA SER A 363 -11.11 19.49 33.27
C SER A 363 -10.54 20.90 33.23
N ILE A 364 -9.92 21.31 32.11
CA ILE A 364 -9.48 22.70 31.91
C ILE A 364 -10.66 23.67 32.05
N ASP A 365 -11.77 23.39 31.37
CA ASP A 365 -12.94 24.25 31.35
C ASP A 365 -13.57 24.37 32.76
N LYS A 366 -13.62 23.28 33.54
CA LYS A 366 -14.06 23.31 34.95
C LYS A 366 -13.16 24.16 35.83
N THR A 367 -11.84 24.05 35.67
CA THR A 367 -10.87 24.88 36.41
C THR A 367 -11.05 26.35 36.07
N LEU A 368 -11.18 26.68 34.79
CA LEU A 368 -11.43 28.05 34.32
C LEU A 368 -12.76 28.61 34.84
N GLU A 369 -13.82 27.80 34.87
CA GLU A 369 -15.12 28.19 35.41
C GLU A 369 -15.04 28.47 36.92
N TYR A 370 -14.37 27.60 37.68
CA TYR A 370 -14.15 27.82 39.11
C TYR A 370 -13.34 29.10 39.38
N TRP A 371 -12.24 29.32 38.64
CA TRP A 371 -11.43 30.54 38.77
C TRP A 371 -12.23 31.80 38.42
N LYS A 372 -13.10 31.73 37.42
CA LYS A 372 -14.01 32.82 37.07
C LYS A 372 -15.04 33.09 38.18
N GLN A 373 -15.57 32.04 38.84
CA GLN A 373 -16.53 32.19 39.95
C GLN A 373 -15.92 32.90 41.16
N ILE A 374 -14.62 32.72 41.41
CA ILE A 374 -13.89 33.46 42.46
C ILE A 374 -13.39 34.84 42.00
N GLY A 375 -13.77 35.29 40.80
CA GLY A 375 -13.50 36.64 40.29
C GLY A 375 -12.24 36.79 39.43
N LEU A 376 -11.50 35.72 39.16
CA LEU A 376 -10.29 35.79 38.34
C LEU A 376 -10.59 35.91 36.85
N SER A 377 -9.68 36.55 36.12
CA SER A 377 -9.71 36.74 34.67
C SER A 377 -8.28 36.86 34.15
N SER A 378 -8.01 36.69 32.85
CA SER A 378 -6.68 36.95 32.26
C SER A 378 -6.36 38.44 32.08
N LYS A 379 -7.29 39.34 32.41
CA LYS A 379 -7.16 40.79 32.23
C LYS A 379 -6.40 41.46 33.39
N SER A 380 -5.34 42.20 33.10
CA SER A 380 -4.48 42.83 34.11
C SER A 380 -5.21 43.90 34.94
N ASP A 381 -6.18 44.60 34.35
CA ASP A 381 -7.06 45.55 35.05
C ASP A 381 -7.94 44.88 36.10
N ILE A 382 -8.39 43.64 35.86
CA ILE A 382 -9.11 42.85 36.87
C ILE A 382 -8.16 42.41 37.98
N TRP A 383 -6.93 42.02 37.63
CA TRP A 383 -5.89 41.69 38.62
C TRP A 383 -5.59 42.84 39.57
N GLU A 384 -5.47 44.09 39.08
CA GLU A 384 -5.23 45.24 39.97
C GLU A 384 -6.33 45.42 41.03
N ASN A 385 -7.59 45.12 40.70
CA ASN A 385 -8.68 45.18 41.66
C ASN A 385 -8.56 44.08 42.73
N ILE A 386 -8.26 42.85 42.31
CA ILE A 386 -8.06 41.71 43.22
C ILE A 386 -6.84 41.95 44.12
N LEU A 387 -5.75 42.50 43.56
CA LEU A 387 -4.54 42.83 44.29
C LEU A 387 -4.82 43.85 45.41
N ARG A 388 -5.67 44.85 45.17
CA ARG A 388 -6.05 45.82 46.21
C ARG A 388 -6.74 45.13 47.38
N ASP A 389 -7.66 44.21 47.11
CA ASP A 389 -8.36 43.46 48.15
C ASP A 389 -7.40 42.56 48.93
N LEU A 390 -6.52 41.83 48.23
CA LEU A 390 -5.47 41.01 48.85
C LEU A 390 -4.52 41.85 49.71
N CYS A 391 -4.08 43.01 49.23
CA CYS A 391 -3.25 43.93 49.99
C CYS A 391 -3.97 44.48 51.22
N SER A 392 -5.25 44.84 51.12
CA SER A 392 -6.04 45.30 52.27
C SER A 392 -6.16 44.21 53.36
N ASN A 393 -6.30 42.95 52.93
CA ASN A 393 -6.36 41.81 53.84
C ASN A 393 -5.05 41.61 54.61
N THR A 394 -3.90 42.06 54.10
CA THR A 394 -2.63 42.00 54.83
C THR A 394 -2.62 42.84 56.11
N GLN A 395 -3.51 43.82 56.24
CA GLN A 395 -3.61 44.70 57.42
C GLN A 395 -4.50 44.15 58.53
N LYS A 396 -5.26 43.08 58.30
CA LYS A 396 -6.20 42.54 59.30
C LYS A 396 -5.42 41.85 60.42
N ASN A 397 -5.64 42.24 61.67
CA ASN A 397 -5.04 41.58 62.85
C ASN A 397 -5.79 40.28 63.18
N THR A 398 -5.42 39.18 62.52
CA THR A 398 -6.06 37.85 62.71
C THR A 398 -5.19 36.87 63.51
N TYR A 399 -4.18 37.35 64.25
CA TYR A 399 -3.29 36.55 65.09
C TYR A 399 -3.56 36.80 66.59
N LYS A 400 -3.37 35.78 67.42
CA LYS A 400 -3.61 35.88 68.88
C LYS A 400 -2.33 36.24 69.64
N ILE A 401 -1.16 35.89 69.12
CA ILE A 401 0.16 36.12 69.75
C ILE A 401 1.07 36.86 68.77
N VAL A 402 1.87 37.81 69.26
CA VAL A 402 2.80 38.64 68.45
C VAL A 402 3.79 37.82 67.62
N LEU A 403 4.17 36.63 68.10
CA LEU A 403 5.09 35.72 67.43
C LEU A 403 4.49 35.04 66.17
N GLU A 404 3.18 35.15 65.93
CA GLU A 404 2.50 34.58 64.76
C GLU A 404 2.42 35.57 63.57
N GLN A 405 2.84 36.82 63.77
CA GLN A 405 2.71 37.90 62.79
C GLN A 405 3.44 37.60 61.47
N ASP A 406 4.64 37.03 61.53
CA ASP A 406 5.45 36.69 60.36
C ASP A 406 4.82 35.55 59.56
N ALA A 407 4.31 34.53 60.25
CA ALA A 407 3.65 33.39 59.61
C ALA A 407 2.36 33.80 58.89
N VAL A 408 1.55 34.68 59.50
CA VAL A 408 0.30 35.19 58.90
C VAL A 408 0.58 36.07 57.69
N LEU A 409 1.56 36.98 57.76
CA LEU A 409 1.90 37.81 56.60
C LEU A 409 2.49 36.97 55.47
N LYS A 410 3.38 36.02 55.78
CA LYS A 410 3.91 35.05 54.82
C LYS A 410 2.79 34.34 54.07
N ASP A 411 1.83 33.75 54.78
CA ASP A 411 0.70 33.03 54.19
C ASP A 411 -0.13 33.91 53.25
N ARG A 412 -0.38 35.17 53.64
CA ARG A 412 -1.11 36.13 52.80
C ARG A 412 -0.35 36.55 51.54
N LEU A 413 0.97 36.75 51.63
CA LEU A 413 1.79 37.07 50.47
C LEU A 413 1.91 35.87 49.53
N LEU A 414 2.02 34.65 50.05
CA LEU A 414 1.97 33.43 49.26
C LEU A 414 0.59 33.24 48.61
N THR A 415 -0.51 33.55 49.30
CA THR A 415 -1.85 33.56 48.71
C THR A 415 -1.93 34.55 47.54
N ALA A 416 -1.35 35.75 47.68
CA ALA A 416 -1.30 36.71 46.59
C ALA A 416 -0.47 36.19 45.40
N PHE A 417 0.65 35.55 45.67
CA PHE A 417 1.50 34.94 44.64
C PHE A 417 0.82 33.80 43.89
N GLU A 418 0.16 32.87 44.60
CA GLU A 418 -0.60 31.78 43.97
C GLU A 418 -1.77 32.32 43.15
N THR A 419 -2.53 33.27 43.69
CA THR A 419 -3.66 33.91 42.97
C THR A 419 -3.17 34.62 41.70
N MET A 420 -1.98 35.25 41.75
CA MET A 420 -1.34 35.87 40.59
C MET A 420 -0.98 34.84 39.51
N LYS A 421 -0.39 33.70 39.89
CA LYS A 421 -0.07 32.61 38.95
C LYS A 421 -1.33 32.08 38.27
N MET A 422 -2.41 31.86 39.03
CA MET A 422 -3.72 31.48 38.48
C MET A 422 -4.21 32.50 37.44
N HIS A 423 -4.20 33.80 37.79
CA HIS A 423 -4.56 34.90 36.90
C HIS A 423 -3.81 34.85 35.56
N MET A 424 -2.48 34.67 35.62
CA MET A 424 -1.63 34.63 34.42
C MET A 424 -1.85 33.38 33.56
N LEU A 425 -2.10 32.24 34.18
CA LEU A 425 -2.23 30.96 33.47
C LEU A 425 -3.57 30.82 32.74
N ILE A 426 -4.60 31.60 33.10
CA ILE A 426 -5.93 31.56 32.45
C ILE A 426 -5.84 31.62 30.92
N LYS A 427 -5.00 32.51 30.36
CA LYS A 427 -4.87 32.64 28.91
C LYS A 427 -4.28 31.36 28.30
N GLY A 428 -3.22 30.81 28.90
CA GLY A 428 -2.58 29.57 28.43
C GLY A 428 -3.54 28.39 28.46
N LEU A 429 -4.33 28.23 29.52
CA LEU A 429 -5.35 27.19 29.63
C LEU A 429 -6.45 27.33 28.57
N VAL A 430 -6.91 28.55 28.30
CA VAL A 430 -7.88 28.82 27.23
C VAL A 430 -7.30 28.44 25.87
N ASP A 431 -6.04 28.78 25.60
CA ASP A 431 -5.36 28.50 24.34
C ASP A 431 -5.17 26.97 24.16
N ILE A 432 -4.77 26.24 25.22
CA ILE A 432 -4.67 24.77 25.22
C ILE A 432 -6.04 24.12 24.95
N SER A 433 -7.08 24.49 25.69
CA SER A 433 -8.45 23.94 25.55
C SER A 433 -8.99 24.15 24.11
N ARG A 434 -8.79 25.35 23.56
CA ARG A 434 -9.17 25.68 22.17
C ARG A 434 -8.37 24.90 21.14
N ASN A 435 -7.07 24.72 21.35
CA ASN A 435 -6.21 24.03 20.39
C ASN A 435 -6.56 22.55 20.24
N ILE A 436 -6.89 21.87 21.34
CA ILE A 436 -7.32 20.46 21.34
C ILE A 436 -8.61 20.28 20.53
N SER A 437 -9.52 21.26 20.57
CA SER A 437 -10.91 21.11 20.13
C SER A 437 -11.25 21.81 18.80
N LYS A 438 -10.61 22.94 18.48
CA LYS A 438 -11.10 23.87 17.44
C LYS A 438 -10.02 24.45 16.54
N ASP A 439 -8.87 24.85 17.09
CA ASP A 439 -7.90 25.63 16.32
C ASP A 439 -7.05 24.77 15.38
N ASP A 440 -6.90 25.22 14.13
CA ASP A 440 -6.11 24.49 13.13
C ASP A 440 -4.60 24.71 13.30
N ILE A 441 -4.17 25.84 13.90
CA ILE A 441 -2.75 26.14 14.14
C ILE A 441 -2.19 25.18 15.19
N PRO A 442 -1.07 24.49 14.95
CA PRO A 442 -0.42 23.67 15.96
C PRO A 442 0.06 24.48 17.17
N LEU A 443 -0.24 24.02 18.38
CA LEU A 443 0.39 24.53 19.60
C LEU A 443 1.51 23.58 20.01
N LYS A 444 2.71 24.11 20.25
CA LYS A 444 3.90 23.32 20.58
C LYS A 444 4.58 23.85 21.82
N SER A 445 5.17 22.93 22.59
CA SER A 445 6.10 23.28 23.67
C SER A 445 7.33 23.95 23.07
N SER A 446 7.72 25.10 23.62
CA SER A 446 8.90 25.83 23.15
C SER A 446 10.22 25.14 23.50
N VAL A 447 10.18 24.22 24.48
CA VAL A 447 11.34 23.47 24.97
C VAL A 447 11.47 22.11 24.28
N SER A 448 10.41 21.29 24.33
CA SER A 448 10.47 19.90 23.84
C SER A 448 10.12 19.77 22.35
N ASN A 449 9.50 20.81 21.77
CA ASN A 449 8.90 20.81 20.44
C ASN A 449 7.77 19.78 20.25
N LYS A 450 7.26 19.18 21.35
CA LYS A 450 6.07 18.32 21.31
C LYS A 450 4.86 19.15 20.90
N GLU A 451 4.05 18.59 20.02
CA GLU A 451 2.84 19.21 19.49
C GLU A 451 1.61 18.69 20.22
N LEU A 452 0.76 19.59 20.71
CA LEU A 452 -0.43 19.22 21.45
C LEU A 452 -1.40 18.39 20.58
N PRO A 453 -1.74 17.15 20.98
CA PRO A 453 -2.65 16.31 20.21
C PRO A 453 -4.05 16.90 20.08
N LYS A 454 -4.68 16.71 18.91
CA LYS A 454 -6.01 17.26 18.59
C LYS A 454 -7.04 16.16 18.36
N THR A 455 -8.27 16.41 18.77
CA THR A 455 -9.41 15.50 18.52
C THR A 455 -9.65 15.27 17.02
N LYS A 456 -9.55 16.34 16.21
CA LYS A 456 -9.64 16.29 14.74
C LYS A 456 -8.56 15.39 14.09
N THR A 457 -7.35 15.36 14.66
CA THR A 457 -6.27 14.47 14.19
C THR A 457 -6.64 13.00 14.44
N ILE A 458 -7.15 12.69 15.63
CA ILE A 458 -7.62 11.34 15.98
C ILE A 458 -8.79 10.91 15.06
N ASP A 459 -9.77 11.79 14.83
CA ASP A 459 -10.89 11.52 13.93
C ASP A 459 -10.43 11.25 12.49
N SER A 460 -9.40 11.99 12.03
CA SER A 460 -8.77 11.74 10.73
C SER A 460 -8.13 10.35 10.68
N PHE A 461 -7.40 9.92 11.73
CA PHE A 461 -6.82 8.58 11.78
C PHE A 461 -7.89 7.49 11.78
N ILE A 462 -8.96 7.63 12.57
CA ILE A 462 -10.07 6.68 12.60
C ILE A 462 -10.69 6.53 11.20
N THR A 463 -10.91 7.65 10.51
CA THR A 463 -11.48 7.66 9.15
C THR A 463 -10.58 6.94 8.16
N LEU A 464 -9.30 7.32 8.10
CA LEU A 464 -8.33 6.74 7.17
C LEU A 464 -8.12 5.24 7.41
N LEU A 465 -7.99 4.83 8.67
CA LEU A 465 -7.85 3.41 9.03
C LEU A 465 -9.09 2.58 8.67
N SER A 466 -10.28 3.15 8.89
CA SER A 466 -11.54 2.50 8.51
C SER A 466 -11.71 2.38 6.99
N GLN A 467 -11.12 3.31 6.22
CA GLN A 467 -11.06 3.22 4.77
C GLN A 467 -10.05 2.16 4.29
N VAL A 468 -8.85 2.09 4.89
CA VAL A 468 -7.83 1.06 4.57
C VAL A 468 -8.37 -0.36 4.83
N SER A 469 -9.09 -0.56 5.94
CA SER A 469 -9.71 -1.86 6.25
C SER A 469 -10.88 -2.21 5.32
N GLY A 470 -11.49 -1.22 4.66
CA GLY A 470 -12.69 -1.38 3.84
C GLY A 470 -14.01 -1.27 4.60
N LYS A 471 -13.98 -0.80 5.86
CA LYS A 471 -15.20 -0.52 6.66
C LYS A 471 -15.92 0.75 6.20
N LEU A 472 -15.18 1.72 5.67
CA LEU A 472 -15.73 2.91 5.03
C LEU A 472 -15.39 2.92 3.54
N ASP A 473 -16.33 3.39 2.73
CA ASP A 473 -16.13 3.56 1.30
C ASP A 473 -15.03 4.60 1.00
N THR A 474 -14.37 4.39 -0.13
CA THR A 474 -13.29 5.23 -0.64
C THR A 474 -13.68 5.77 -2.02
N GLN A 475 -13.08 6.89 -2.42
CA GLN A 475 -13.13 7.30 -3.84
C GLN A 475 -12.51 6.18 -4.71
N GLU A 476 -12.94 6.08 -5.97
CA GLU A 476 -12.41 5.10 -6.92
C GLU A 476 -10.87 5.20 -6.97
N ASN A 477 -10.18 4.05 -6.90
CA ASN A 477 -8.72 3.82 -6.97
C ASN A 477 -7.92 3.55 -5.66
N ILE A 478 -8.50 3.56 -4.46
CA ILE A 478 -7.77 3.12 -3.24
C ILE A 478 -7.82 1.60 -3.08
N PHE A 479 -6.66 0.97 -2.89
CA PHE A 479 -6.52 -0.46 -2.55
C PHE A 479 -6.80 -0.68 -1.06
N THR A 480 -7.73 -1.59 -0.73
CA THR A 480 -8.14 -1.86 0.65
C THR A 480 -8.05 -3.36 0.93
N PHE A 481 -7.94 -3.74 2.20
CA PHE A 481 -7.90 -5.16 2.59
C PHE A 481 -9.16 -5.91 2.17
N ASP A 482 -10.35 -5.32 2.35
CA ASP A 482 -11.61 -5.93 1.91
C ASP A 482 -11.69 -6.13 0.38
N LYS A 483 -11.28 -5.12 -0.41
CA LYS A 483 -11.20 -5.27 -1.88
C LYS A 483 -10.24 -6.38 -2.27
N ARG A 484 -9.08 -6.49 -1.61
CA ARG A 484 -8.12 -7.56 -1.89
C ARG A 484 -8.67 -8.94 -1.52
N ILE A 485 -9.31 -9.07 -0.37
CA ILE A 485 -10.00 -10.30 0.06
C ILE A 485 -11.00 -10.76 -1.01
N LYS A 486 -11.87 -9.84 -1.48
CA LYS A 486 -12.84 -10.13 -2.55
C LYS A 486 -12.16 -10.55 -3.86
N ASN A 487 -11.07 -9.89 -4.23
CA ASN A 487 -10.30 -10.25 -5.42
C ASN A 487 -9.67 -11.65 -5.30
N ILE A 488 -9.17 -12.04 -4.12
CA ILE A 488 -8.65 -13.39 -3.87
C ILE A 488 -9.80 -14.40 -3.94
N GLU A 489 -10.94 -14.13 -3.31
CA GLU A 489 -12.11 -15.00 -3.35
C GLU A 489 -12.63 -15.21 -4.77
N GLN A 490 -12.69 -14.14 -5.57
CA GLN A 490 -13.04 -14.23 -6.98
C GLN A 490 -12.00 -15.05 -7.76
N ASP A 491 -10.71 -14.88 -7.46
CA ASP A 491 -9.65 -15.65 -8.11
C ASP A 491 -9.76 -17.14 -7.81
N VAL A 492 -9.84 -17.53 -6.54
CA VAL A 492 -9.82 -18.94 -6.14
C VAL A 492 -11.04 -19.71 -6.63
N ASN A 493 -12.16 -19.02 -6.84
CA ASN A 493 -13.41 -19.57 -7.37
C ASN A 493 -13.51 -19.48 -8.91
N ASP A 494 -12.50 -18.95 -9.60
CA ASP A 494 -12.48 -18.87 -11.07
C ASP A 494 -12.16 -20.25 -11.67
N GLU A 495 -13.21 -21.00 -12.02
CA GLU A 495 -13.13 -22.34 -12.63
C GLU A 495 -12.77 -22.30 -14.13
N THR A 496 -12.71 -21.10 -14.72
CA THR A 496 -12.48 -20.93 -16.17
C THR A 496 -10.99 -20.95 -16.53
N LEU A 497 -10.14 -20.85 -15.52
CA LEU A 497 -8.71 -21.08 -15.66
C LEU A 497 -8.42 -22.57 -15.85
N PRO A 498 -7.41 -22.94 -16.66
CA PRO A 498 -6.88 -24.30 -16.71
C PRO A 498 -6.05 -24.62 -15.46
N ILE A 499 -6.43 -24.11 -14.29
CA ILE A 499 -5.77 -24.30 -13.00
C ILE A 499 -6.76 -24.95 -12.04
N LEU A 500 -6.51 -26.20 -11.66
CA LEU A 500 -7.27 -26.86 -10.61
C LEU A 500 -6.67 -26.50 -9.25
N ARG A 501 -7.44 -25.77 -8.44
CA ARG A 501 -7.07 -25.50 -7.05
C ARG A 501 -7.54 -26.64 -6.16
N ILE A 502 -6.65 -27.14 -5.32
CA ILE A 502 -6.93 -28.25 -4.40
C ILE A 502 -6.79 -27.78 -2.96
N TYR A 503 -7.62 -28.36 -2.08
CA TYR A 503 -7.71 -27.98 -0.67
C TYR A 503 -7.73 -29.25 0.17
N PRO A 504 -6.66 -29.59 0.89
CA PRO A 504 -6.59 -30.78 1.75
C PRO A 504 -7.70 -30.82 2.81
N SER A 505 -8.15 -29.67 3.31
CA SER A 505 -9.26 -29.52 4.24
C SER A 505 -10.64 -29.41 3.57
N GLY A 506 -10.71 -29.60 2.25
CA GLY A 506 -11.93 -29.65 1.44
C GLY A 506 -12.38 -28.32 0.83
N SER A 507 -11.93 -27.16 1.33
CA SER A 507 -12.29 -25.86 0.75
C SER A 507 -11.28 -24.77 1.08
N PHE A 508 -11.24 -23.70 0.27
CA PHE A 508 -10.44 -22.50 0.54
C PHE A 508 -10.78 -21.88 1.91
N VAL A 509 -12.08 -21.82 2.24
CA VAL A 509 -12.55 -21.29 3.53
C VAL A 509 -11.97 -22.10 4.69
N ASN A 510 -12.03 -23.43 4.61
CA ASN A 510 -11.47 -24.30 5.65
C ASN A 510 -9.95 -24.13 5.79
N GLU A 511 -9.21 -23.97 4.68
CA GLU A 511 -7.76 -23.70 4.74
C GLU A 511 -7.46 -22.38 5.46
N THR A 512 -8.19 -21.32 5.12
CA THR A 512 -7.98 -19.99 5.74
C THR A 512 -8.35 -20.00 7.23
N GLU A 513 -9.45 -20.65 7.62
CA GLU A 513 -9.86 -20.77 9.02
C GLU A 513 -8.91 -21.65 9.84
N ASN A 514 -8.43 -22.77 9.27
CA ASN A 514 -7.41 -23.60 9.90
C ASN A 514 -6.11 -22.82 10.09
N SER A 515 -5.66 -22.09 9.06
CA SER A 515 -4.45 -21.27 9.13
C SER A 515 -4.56 -20.16 10.17
N LYS A 516 -5.69 -19.44 10.21
CA LYS A 516 -5.97 -18.42 11.22
C LYS A 516 -5.96 -19.02 12.63
N ARG A 517 -6.56 -20.20 12.83
CA ARG A 517 -6.54 -20.91 14.12
C ARG A 517 -5.12 -21.30 14.54
N ILE A 518 -4.33 -21.87 13.64
CA ILE A 518 -2.93 -22.23 13.89
C ILE A 518 -2.12 -20.99 14.27
N TYR A 519 -2.32 -19.88 13.55
CA TYR A 519 -1.67 -18.61 13.85
C TYR A 519 -1.98 -18.12 15.26
N ILE A 520 -3.26 -18.13 15.66
CA ILE A 520 -3.71 -17.74 17.00
C ILE A 520 -3.10 -18.66 18.08
N GLN A 521 -3.10 -19.97 17.85
CA GLN A 521 -2.51 -20.95 18.78
C GLN A 521 -0.99 -20.73 18.94
N LYS A 522 -0.26 -20.57 17.83
CA LYS A 522 1.19 -20.31 17.83
C LYS A 522 1.57 -18.92 18.36
N THR A 523 0.59 -18.08 18.66
CA THR A 523 0.76 -16.78 19.33
C THR A 523 0.13 -16.75 20.72
N ASN A 524 0.00 -17.93 21.35
CA ASN A 524 -0.51 -18.13 22.72
C ASN A 524 -1.91 -17.56 22.95
N ASN A 525 -2.75 -17.51 21.90
CA ASN A 525 -4.08 -16.90 21.92
C ASN A 525 -4.08 -15.41 22.32
N ASN A 526 -2.95 -14.72 22.14
CA ASN A 526 -2.89 -13.29 22.40
C ASN A 526 -3.77 -12.52 21.42
N ALA A 527 -4.38 -11.44 21.88
CA ALA A 527 -5.04 -10.49 21.00
C ALA A 527 -4.00 -9.86 20.07
N ARG A 528 -4.42 -9.50 18.85
CA ARG A 528 -3.53 -8.85 17.89
C ARG A 528 -3.09 -7.50 18.43
N THR A 529 -1.80 -7.19 18.41
CA THR A 529 -1.25 -5.91 18.89
C THR A 529 -0.43 -5.23 17.81
N LYS A 530 -0.20 -3.93 18.00
CA LYS A 530 0.69 -3.14 17.16
C LYS A 530 2.08 -3.76 17.07
N ASP A 531 2.56 -4.46 18.09
CA ASP A 531 3.93 -5.01 18.14
C ASP A 531 4.16 -6.13 17.11
N GLU A 532 3.09 -6.69 16.53
CA GLU A 532 3.20 -7.61 15.40
C GLU A 532 3.61 -6.90 14.11
N VAL A 533 3.37 -5.58 14.01
CA VAL A 533 3.60 -4.75 12.81
C VAL A 533 4.68 -3.68 13.07
N ILE A 534 4.62 -2.98 14.21
CA ILE A 534 5.47 -1.85 14.59
C ILE A 534 6.14 -2.05 15.95
N LYS A 535 7.33 -2.69 15.96
CA LYS A 535 8.03 -3.10 17.21
C LYS A 535 8.75 -1.99 17.98
N ALA A 536 9.15 -0.89 17.33
CA ALA A 536 10.08 0.10 17.90
C ALA A 536 9.53 1.54 17.91
N THR A 537 8.24 1.72 17.66
CA THR A 537 7.63 3.04 17.49
C THR A 537 6.29 3.06 18.22
N THR A 538 5.95 4.21 18.82
CA THR A 538 4.63 4.37 19.42
C THR A 538 3.57 4.36 18.33
N LEU A 539 2.34 3.95 18.67
CA LEU A 539 1.24 4.00 17.70
C LEU A 539 0.97 5.43 17.22
N TRP A 540 1.18 6.43 18.10
CA TRP A 540 1.07 7.84 17.73
C TRP A 540 2.08 8.24 16.66
N ASP A 541 3.37 7.98 16.88
CA ASP A 541 4.44 8.38 15.96
C ASP A 541 4.31 7.66 14.61
N TYR A 542 3.87 6.40 14.63
CA TYR A 542 3.59 5.64 13.41
C TYR A 542 2.49 6.30 12.57
N LEU A 543 1.36 6.67 13.18
CA LEU A 543 0.23 7.28 12.48
C LEU A 543 0.55 8.72 12.01
N VAL A 544 1.32 9.49 12.80
CA VAL A 544 1.72 10.86 12.47
C VAL A 544 2.75 10.90 11.34
N LYS A 545 3.68 9.94 11.29
CA LYS A 545 4.72 9.88 10.25
C LYS A 545 4.14 9.68 8.85
N SER A 546 3.04 8.93 8.74
CA SER A 546 2.42 8.62 7.46
C SER A 546 1.73 9.85 6.87
N SER A 547 2.33 10.43 5.83
CA SER A 547 1.70 11.52 5.07
C SER A 547 0.33 11.08 4.51
N LYS A 548 -0.66 11.98 4.42
CA LYS A 548 -1.99 11.65 3.86
C LYS A 548 -1.92 10.97 2.49
N ALA A 549 -0.94 11.34 1.66
CA ALA A 549 -0.75 10.77 0.32
C ALA A 549 -0.26 9.31 0.33
N ARG A 550 0.47 8.89 1.37
CA ARG A 550 1.05 7.53 1.48
C ARG A 550 0.42 6.70 2.60
N PHE A 551 -0.49 7.29 3.39
CA PHE A 551 -1.09 6.64 4.55
C PHE A 551 -1.71 5.28 4.19
N PHE A 552 -2.48 5.22 3.10
CA PHE A 552 -3.10 3.97 2.65
C PHE A 552 -2.06 2.90 2.31
N ASP A 553 -1.08 3.26 1.48
CA ASP A 553 -0.06 2.32 0.99
C ASP A 553 0.87 1.85 2.11
N GLU A 554 1.27 2.74 3.01
CA GLU A 554 2.16 2.40 4.14
C GLU A 554 1.47 1.45 5.12
N ILE A 555 0.27 1.78 5.61
CA ILE A 555 -0.46 0.93 6.53
C ILE A 555 -0.79 -0.42 5.89
N TYR A 556 -1.28 -0.41 4.64
CA TYR A 556 -1.62 -1.64 3.92
C TYR A 556 -0.39 -2.56 3.78
N ARG A 557 0.72 -2.00 3.26
CA ARG A 557 1.96 -2.75 3.03
C ARG A 557 2.56 -3.27 4.32
N ASP A 558 2.68 -2.42 5.34
CA ASP A 558 3.38 -2.78 6.58
C ASP A 558 2.62 -3.86 7.35
N CYS A 559 1.29 -3.74 7.46
CA CYS A 559 0.45 -4.79 8.04
C CYS A 559 0.50 -6.09 7.23
N LEU A 560 0.33 -6.01 5.90
CA LEU A 560 0.33 -7.21 5.05
C LEU A 560 1.67 -7.95 5.13
N ASN A 561 2.79 -7.24 5.01
CA ASN A 561 4.12 -7.82 5.06
C ASN A 561 4.41 -8.45 6.43
N ALA A 562 4.06 -7.75 7.52
CA ALA A 562 4.27 -8.24 8.87
C ALA A 562 3.50 -9.54 9.12
N TYR A 563 2.20 -9.57 8.79
CA TYR A 563 1.39 -10.77 8.99
C TYR A 563 1.77 -11.91 8.05
N ARG A 564 2.06 -11.65 6.77
CA ARG A 564 2.56 -12.70 5.85
C ARG A 564 3.86 -13.31 6.36
N SER A 565 4.82 -12.48 6.76
CA SER A 565 6.09 -12.95 7.32
C SER A 565 5.86 -13.78 8.58
N ASN A 566 4.96 -13.35 9.47
CA ASN A 566 4.65 -14.09 10.70
C ASN A 566 3.91 -15.41 10.44
N ILE A 567 3.03 -15.48 9.45
CA ILE A 567 2.33 -16.70 9.02
C ILE A 567 3.32 -17.71 8.46
N ASP A 568 4.26 -17.24 7.64
CA ASP A 568 5.28 -18.06 7.00
C ASP A 568 6.31 -18.58 8.02
N LEU A 569 6.90 -17.69 8.84
CA LEU A 569 7.83 -18.06 9.92
C LEU A 569 7.25 -19.05 10.92
N LYS A 570 5.93 -18.99 11.15
CA LYS A 570 5.22 -19.89 12.05
C LYS A 570 4.68 -21.12 11.32
N ASP A 571 4.93 -21.31 10.03
CA ASP A 571 4.40 -22.44 9.25
C ASP A 571 2.89 -22.66 9.50
N CYS A 572 2.11 -21.59 9.30
CA CYS A 572 0.66 -21.59 9.51
C CYS A 572 -0.11 -22.09 8.27
N VAL A 573 0.56 -22.20 7.14
CA VAL A 573 0.08 -22.84 5.91
C VAL A 573 1.23 -23.72 5.41
N PRO A 574 1.28 -25.01 5.78
CA PRO A 574 2.36 -25.88 5.35
C PRO A 574 2.30 -26.14 3.85
N ASP A 575 3.42 -26.55 3.27
CA ASP A 575 3.42 -27.03 1.89
C ASP A 575 2.54 -28.27 1.75
N PHE A 576 1.89 -28.39 0.60
CA PHE A 576 1.11 -29.55 0.23
C PHE A 576 1.69 -30.22 -1.01
N ASP A 577 1.96 -31.51 -0.89
CA ASP A 577 2.43 -32.33 -2.01
C ASP A 577 1.30 -32.56 -3.02
N VAL A 578 1.30 -31.75 -4.07
CA VAL A 578 0.32 -31.85 -5.16
C VAL A 578 0.46 -33.16 -5.93
N SER A 579 1.66 -33.75 -6.00
CA SER A 579 1.87 -35.02 -6.73
C SER A 579 1.05 -36.15 -6.10
N LYS A 580 1.02 -36.19 -4.76
CA LYS A 580 0.20 -37.16 -4.01
C LYS A 580 -1.27 -37.05 -4.36
N PHE A 581 -1.81 -35.83 -4.44
CA PHE A 581 -3.19 -35.63 -4.86
C PHE A 581 -3.45 -36.21 -6.26
N ILE A 582 -2.53 -35.99 -7.20
CA ILE A 582 -2.65 -36.50 -8.58
C ILE A 582 -2.59 -38.04 -8.60
N ILE A 583 -1.70 -38.63 -7.82
CA ILE A 583 -1.55 -40.09 -7.70
C ILE A 583 -2.83 -40.72 -7.13
N ASP A 584 -3.41 -40.10 -6.09
CA ASP A 584 -4.64 -40.56 -5.45
C ASP A 584 -5.89 -40.28 -6.31
N ASN A 585 -5.81 -39.33 -7.26
CA ASN A 585 -6.92 -38.89 -8.11
C ASN A 585 -6.52 -38.81 -9.59
N PRO A 586 -6.14 -39.94 -10.23
CA PRO A 586 -5.53 -39.94 -11.55
C PRO A 586 -6.43 -39.34 -12.64
N GLU A 587 -7.74 -39.58 -12.57
CA GLU A 587 -8.70 -39.02 -13.53
C GLU A 587 -8.73 -37.49 -13.50
N ALA A 588 -8.66 -36.89 -12.31
CA ALA A 588 -8.60 -35.44 -12.16
C ALA A 588 -7.28 -34.89 -12.70
N GLY A 589 -6.16 -35.55 -12.38
CA GLY A 589 -4.84 -35.24 -12.93
C GLY A 589 -4.82 -35.22 -14.45
N ILE A 590 -5.28 -36.30 -15.08
CA ILE A 590 -5.33 -36.46 -16.54
C ILE A 590 -6.25 -35.42 -17.18
N ARG A 591 -7.43 -35.16 -16.60
CA ARG A 591 -8.36 -34.14 -17.11
C ARG A 591 -7.70 -32.77 -17.19
N ILE A 592 -6.92 -32.38 -16.18
CA ILE A 592 -6.21 -31.10 -16.18
C ILE A 592 -5.01 -31.13 -17.12
N ALA A 593 -4.22 -32.19 -17.12
CA ALA A 593 -3.07 -32.34 -18.03
C ALA A 593 -3.49 -32.24 -19.51
N ARG A 594 -4.65 -32.82 -19.89
CA ARG A 594 -5.21 -32.71 -21.25
C ARG A 594 -5.48 -31.26 -21.66
N ARG A 595 -5.86 -30.38 -20.74
CA ARG A 595 -6.10 -28.95 -21.06
C ARG A 595 -4.84 -28.26 -21.60
N ALA A 596 -3.65 -28.65 -21.14
CA ALA A 596 -2.40 -28.10 -21.65
C ALA A 596 -2.10 -28.51 -23.09
N LEU A 597 -2.76 -29.52 -23.65
CA LEU A 597 -2.54 -29.92 -25.04
C LEU A 597 -3.21 -28.97 -26.04
N SER A 598 -4.17 -28.17 -25.58
CA SER A 598 -4.90 -27.18 -26.38
C SER A 598 -4.21 -25.82 -26.28
N PRO A 599 -3.79 -25.19 -27.41
CA PRO A 599 -3.24 -23.85 -27.38
C PRO A 599 -4.28 -22.79 -27.01
N PHE A 600 -3.82 -21.69 -26.40
CA PHE A 600 -4.65 -20.52 -26.07
C PHE A 600 -5.04 -19.66 -27.28
N ILE A 601 -5.08 -20.22 -28.48
CA ILE A 601 -5.60 -19.53 -29.67
C ILE A 601 -6.41 -20.51 -30.51
N SER A 602 -7.45 -19.99 -31.16
CA SER A 602 -8.21 -20.73 -32.15
C SER A 602 -7.47 -20.69 -33.50
N ILE A 603 -7.07 -21.85 -34.00
CA ILE A 603 -6.36 -22.04 -35.28
C ILE A 603 -7.16 -23.04 -36.13
N ASN A 604 -7.21 -22.86 -37.45
CA ASN A 604 -7.84 -23.78 -38.41
C ASN A 604 -6.89 -24.90 -38.87
N LYS A 605 -5.57 -24.66 -38.77
CA LYS A 605 -4.53 -25.65 -39.07
C LYS A 605 -4.37 -26.68 -37.95
N ILE A 606 -4.27 -27.95 -38.32
CA ILE A 606 -3.93 -29.02 -37.39
C ILE A 606 -2.46 -28.87 -36.98
N LEU A 607 -2.21 -28.63 -35.69
CA LEU A 607 -0.86 -28.56 -35.13
C LEU A 607 -0.41 -29.96 -34.69
N SER A 608 0.27 -30.68 -35.58
CA SER A 608 0.78 -32.02 -35.28
C SER A 608 1.77 -31.99 -34.11
N PRO A 609 1.71 -32.97 -33.18
CA PRO A 609 2.71 -33.10 -32.12
C PRO A 609 4.11 -33.21 -32.70
N SER A 610 5.06 -32.44 -32.17
CA SER A 610 6.47 -32.50 -32.56
C SER A 610 7.33 -32.86 -31.36
N ALA A 611 8.29 -33.76 -31.56
CA ALA A 611 9.29 -34.07 -30.54
C ALA A 611 10.29 -32.92 -30.32
N TYR A 612 10.41 -32.03 -31.30
CA TYR A 612 11.31 -30.88 -31.26
C TYR A 612 10.73 -29.71 -30.48
N LEU A 613 9.41 -29.65 -30.28
CA LEU A 613 8.78 -28.59 -29.50
C LEU A 613 8.81 -28.92 -27.99
N PRO A 614 9.05 -27.92 -27.11
CA PRO A 614 8.97 -28.10 -25.67
C PRO A 614 7.60 -28.64 -25.25
N LYS A 615 7.58 -29.79 -24.60
CA LYS A 615 6.41 -30.29 -23.88
C LYS A 615 6.89 -31.10 -22.70
N PHE A 616 6.49 -30.72 -21.50
CA PHE A 616 7.01 -31.29 -20.26
C PHE A 616 6.05 -31.09 -19.09
N ILE A 617 6.29 -31.85 -18.03
CA ILE A 617 5.70 -31.64 -16.70
C ILE A 617 6.73 -30.92 -15.85
N ALA A 618 6.31 -29.88 -15.14
CA ALA A 618 7.12 -29.26 -14.11
C ALA A 618 6.52 -29.47 -12.71
N GLY A 619 7.38 -29.74 -11.74
CA GLY A 619 6.98 -30.03 -10.35
C GLY A 619 8.15 -29.87 -9.38
N GLY A 620 7.86 -30.01 -8.08
CA GLY A 620 8.82 -29.73 -7.01
C GLY A 620 10.03 -30.67 -6.96
N ASP A 621 9.88 -31.92 -7.41
CA ASP A 621 10.99 -32.88 -7.49
C ASP A 621 10.81 -33.89 -8.63
N ASN A 622 11.92 -34.37 -9.18
CA ASN A 622 11.92 -35.32 -10.30
C ASN A 622 11.32 -36.70 -9.96
N GLY A 623 11.38 -37.13 -8.69
CA GLY A 623 10.83 -38.42 -8.25
C GLY A 623 9.32 -38.45 -8.34
N SER A 624 8.67 -37.42 -7.79
CA SER A 624 7.23 -37.19 -7.83
C SER A 624 6.72 -37.04 -9.25
N ILE A 625 7.44 -36.33 -10.12
CA ILE A 625 7.08 -36.21 -11.54
C ILE A 625 7.05 -37.59 -12.22
N LYS A 626 8.06 -38.44 -11.99
CA LYS A 626 8.09 -39.80 -12.55
C LYS A 626 6.93 -40.66 -12.07
N GLN A 627 6.57 -40.56 -10.79
CA GLN A 627 5.42 -41.29 -10.25
C GLN A 627 4.11 -40.85 -10.91
N VAL A 628 3.88 -39.54 -11.07
CA VAL A 628 2.72 -39.01 -11.78
C VAL A 628 2.67 -39.52 -13.23
N ILE A 629 3.80 -39.50 -13.94
CA ILE A 629 3.89 -40.03 -15.31
C ILE A 629 3.53 -41.52 -15.35
N ASN A 630 4.02 -42.33 -14.41
CA ASN A 630 3.71 -43.76 -14.35
C ASN A 630 2.22 -44.01 -14.09
N VAL A 631 1.61 -43.25 -13.17
CA VAL A 631 0.17 -43.29 -12.93
C VAL A 631 -0.62 -42.91 -14.19
N PHE A 632 -0.19 -41.88 -14.93
CA PHE A 632 -0.81 -41.49 -16.19
C PHE A 632 -0.72 -42.60 -17.25
N LYS A 633 0.45 -43.21 -17.43
CA LYS A 633 0.65 -44.36 -18.33
C LYS A 633 -0.26 -45.53 -17.97
N SER A 634 -0.35 -45.89 -16.70
CA SER A 634 -1.25 -46.96 -16.21
C SER A 634 -2.73 -46.68 -16.47
N ASN A 635 -3.10 -45.41 -16.66
CA ASN A 635 -4.45 -44.96 -17.00
C ASN A 635 -4.58 -44.59 -18.51
N ASN A 636 -3.72 -45.13 -19.37
CA ASN A 636 -3.72 -44.93 -20.82
C ASN A 636 -3.56 -43.48 -21.28
N PHE A 637 -2.84 -42.65 -20.51
CA PHE A 637 -2.49 -41.28 -20.90
C PHE A 637 -0.97 -41.13 -21.06
N ASN A 638 -0.52 -40.96 -22.32
CA ASN A 638 0.90 -41.02 -22.70
C ASN A 638 1.44 -39.72 -23.31
N ASP A 639 0.68 -38.61 -23.25
CA ASP A 639 1.09 -37.34 -23.86
C ASP A 639 2.33 -36.72 -23.20
N PHE A 640 2.56 -37.00 -21.91
CA PHE A 640 3.73 -36.57 -21.16
C PHE A 640 4.63 -37.78 -20.84
N GLY A 641 5.91 -37.67 -21.19
CA GLY A 641 6.89 -38.76 -21.11
C GLY A 641 7.91 -38.60 -19.98
N GLU A 642 8.72 -39.64 -19.76
CA GLU A 642 9.67 -39.75 -18.63
C GLU A 642 11.13 -39.38 -18.99
N SER A 643 11.40 -38.96 -20.22
CA SER A 643 12.74 -38.54 -20.61
C SER A 643 13.13 -37.22 -19.94
N THR A 644 14.43 -36.96 -19.77
CA THR A 644 14.96 -35.70 -19.20
C THR A 644 14.35 -34.46 -19.84
N ASP A 645 14.06 -34.49 -21.14
CA ASP A 645 13.50 -33.34 -21.88
C ASP A 645 11.99 -33.12 -21.67
N ARG A 646 11.33 -34.06 -20.99
CA ARG A 646 9.88 -34.06 -20.72
C ARG A 646 9.56 -33.77 -19.25
N MET A 647 10.58 -33.55 -18.43
CA MET A 647 10.45 -33.23 -17.01
C MET A 647 11.26 -31.97 -16.68
N LEU A 648 10.76 -31.18 -15.74
CA LEU A 648 11.44 -29.99 -15.23
C LEU A 648 11.23 -29.90 -13.71
N GLU A 649 12.31 -30.03 -12.97
CA GLU A 649 12.30 -29.89 -11.52
C GLU A 649 12.44 -28.41 -11.13
N LEU A 650 11.47 -27.93 -10.35
CA LEU A 650 11.38 -26.54 -9.87
C LEU A 650 11.21 -26.58 -8.35
N ASN A 651 12.33 -26.73 -7.64
CA ASN A 651 12.40 -26.99 -6.19
C ASN A 651 11.62 -25.99 -5.32
N ASP A 652 11.53 -24.73 -5.76
CA ASP A 652 10.82 -23.67 -5.03
C ASP A 652 9.30 -23.66 -5.28
N MET A 653 8.81 -24.54 -6.16
CA MET A 653 7.41 -24.63 -6.58
C MET A 653 6.74 -25.94 -6.14
N LYS A 654 6.91 -26.30 -4.85
CA LYS A 654 6.39 -27.55 -4.28
C LYS A 654 4.86 -27.67 -4.27
N ASN A 655 4.17 -26.54 -4.25
CA ASN A 655 2.72 -26.45 -4.14
C ASN A 655 1.99 -26.40 -5.50
N ILE A 656 2.68 -26.69 -6.60
CA ILE A 656 2.10 -26.64 -7.94
C ILE A 656 2.71 -27.70 -8.85
N PHE A 657 1.86 -28.33 -9.66
CA PHE A 657 2.25 -29.17 -10.79
C PHE A 657 1.78 -28.52 -12.07
N ILE A 658 2.64 -28.47 -13.07
CA ILE A 658 2.42 -27.71 -14.29
C ILE A 658 2.58 -28.61 -15.50
N PHE A 659 1.66 -28.48 -16.44
CA PHE A 659 1.68 -29.16 -17.73
C PHE A 659 1.85 -28.11 -18.81
N TYR A 660 2.88 -28.27 -19.64
CA TYR A 660 3.22 -27.31 -20.68
C TYR A 660 3.34 -28.00 -22.04
N ASP A 661 2.75 -27.40 -23.07
CA ASP A 661 2.87 -27.83 -24.47
C ASP A 661 3.05 -26.61 -25.39
N GLU A 662 4.26 -26.44 -25.92
CA GLU A 662 4.56 -25.41 -26.91
C GLU A 662 3.99 -25.77 -28.28
N LYS A 663 3.45 -24.78 -28.97
CA LYS A 663 2.96 -24.92 -30.34
C LYS A 663 3.58 -23.84 -31.25
N GLY A 664 3.84 -24.23 -32.50
CA GLY A 664 4.41 -23.34 -33.51
C GLY A 664 4.08 -23.82 -34.92
N GLY A 665 4.74 -23.22 -35.92
CA GLY A 665 4.66 -23.66 -37.31
C GLY A 665 3.33 -23.30 -37.99
N PHE A 666 2.70 -22.20 -37.60
CA PHE A 666 1.49 -21.65 -38.21
C PHE A 666 1.72 -20.22 -38.70
N ASN A 667 0.96 -19.78 -39.69
CA ASN A 667 0.95 -18.41 -40.19
C ASN A 667 -0.28 -17.67 -39.64
N LEU A 668 -0.08 -16.52 -39.00
CA LEU A 668 -1.16 -15.77 -38.34
C LEU A 668 -2.18 -15.18 -39.32
N LEU A 669 -1.74 -14.85 -40.53
CA LEU A 669 -2.60 -14.24 -41.55
C LEU A 669 -3.45 -15.26 -42.31
N THR A 670 -3.16 -16.56 -42.20
CA THR A 670 -3.91 -17.62 -42.90
C THR A 670 -4.51 -18.68 -41.98
N ASP A 671 -3.83 -19.02 -40.88
CA ASP A 671 -4.18 -20.20 -40.07
C ASP A 671 -5.03 -19.85 -38.85
N LEU A 672 -5.09 -18.58 -38.42
CA LEU A 672 -5.90 -18.18 -37.26
C LEU A 672 -7.41 -18.33 -37.57
N GLY A 673 -8.16 -18.90 -36.62
CA GLY A 673 -9.53 -19.40 -36.84
C GLY A 673 -10.56 -18.37 -37.27
N TYR A 674 -10.27 -17.08 -37.06
CA TYR A 674 -11.16 -15.96 -37.37
C TYR A 674 -10.44 -14.81 -38.06
N VAL A 675 -9.33 -15.10 -38.76
CA VAL A 675 -8.51 -14.08 -39.44
C VAL A 675 -9.24 -13.42 -40.61
N GLU A 676 -10.05 -14.17 -41.36
CA GLU A 676 -10.85 -13.61 -42.46
C GLU A 676 -11.90 -12.62 -41.96
N GLN A 677 -12.50 -12.89 -40.80
CA GLN A 677 -13.39 -11.94 -40.13
C GLN A 677 -12.65 -10.66 -39.74
N MET A 678 -11.43 -10.78 -39.20
CA MET A 678 -10.59 -9.62 -38.87
C MET A 678 -10.22 -8.81 -40.11
N LYS A 679 -9.83 -9.50 -41.19
CA LYS A 679 -9.49 -8.89 -42.47
C LYS A 679 -10.65 -8.11 -43.05
N ASN A 680 -11.84 -8.70 -43.05
CA ASN A 680 -13.04 -8.06 -43.59
C ASN A 680 -13.34 -6.72 -42.88
N VAL A 681 -13.31 -6.67 -41.55
CA VAL A 681 -13.53 -5.41 -40.82
C VAL A 681 -12.36 -4.43 -40.89
N TYR A 682 -11.15 -4.90 -41.16
CA TYR A 682 -10.03 -4.03 -41.46
C TYR A 682 -10.20 -3.36 -42.83
N GLU A 683 -10.66 -4.12 -43.84
CA GLU A 683 -10.86 -3.62 -45.20
C GLU A 683 -12.12 -2.75 -45.34
N ASN A 684 -13.16 -3.05 -44.58
CA ASN A 684 -14.48 -2.44 -44.68
C ASN A 684 -14.88 -1.78 -43.35
N PRO A 685 -15.01 -0.43 -43.29
CA PRO A 685 -15.45 0.25 -42.08
C PRO A 685 -16.88 -0.17 -41.69
N PRO A 686 -17.22 -0.13 -40.39
CA PRO A 686 -18.58 -0.42 -39.94
C PRO A 686 -19.57 0.57 -40.56
N SER A 687 -20.73 0.06 -41.00
CA SER A 687 -21.78 0.88 -41.64
C SER A 687 -22.35 1.99 -40.75
N SER A 688 -22.13 1.90 -39.43
CA SER A 688 -22.50 2.92 -38.44
C SER A 688 -21.49 4.07 -38.33
N GLU A 689 -20.30 3.95 -38.91
CA GLU A 689 -19.32 5.03 -38.95
C GLU A 689 -19.45 5.81 -40.27
N THR A 690 -19.57 7.14 -40.19
CA THR A 690 -19.57 8.04 -41.35
C THR A 690 -18.17 8.20 -41.99
N LYS A 691 -17.23 7.30 -41.69
CA LYS A 691 -15.84 7.37 -42.14
C LYS A 691 -15.68 6.72 -43.53
N THR A 692 -14.81 7.31 -44.34
CA THR A 692 -14.37 6.70 -45.59
C THR A 692 -13.50 5.46 -45.31
N VAL A 693 -13.47 4.52 -46.25
CA VAL A 693 -12.58 3.34 -46.19
C VAL A 693 -11.12 3.75 -46.01
N GLU A 694 -10.70 4.81 -46.69
CA GLU A 694 -9.34 5.35 -46.59
C GLU A 694 -9.03 5.84 -45.17
N ARG A 695 -9.91 6.66 -44.58
CA ARG A 695 -9.71 7.15 -43.21
C ARG A 695 -9.68 5.99 -42.21
N TRP A 696 -10.56 5.01 -42.38
CA TRP A 696 -10.59 3.82 -41.54
C TRP A 696 -9.25 3.07 -41.59
N LYS A 697 -8.74 2.77 -42.79
CA LYS A 697 -7.43 2.12 -42.95
C LYS A 697 -6.29 2.94 -42.34
N ASN A 698 -6.26 4.25 -42.55
CA ASN A 698 -5.24 5.14 -41.97
C ASN A 698 -5.27 5.15 -40.43
N GLU A 699 -6.44 4.98 -39.81
CA GLU A 699 -6.56 4.87 -38.35
C GLU A 699 -6.10 3.48 -37.82
N ARG A 700 -6.03 2.46 -38.69
CA ARG A 700 -5.61 1.09 -38.37
C ARG A 700 -4.20 0.77 -38.83
N ASN A 701 -3.53 1.65 -39.58
CA ASN A 701 -2.12 1.50 -39.96
C ASN A 701 -1.26 2.46 -39.15
N ALA A 702 -0.35 1.90 -38.34
CA ALA A 702 0.60 2.69 -37.56
C ALA A 702 1.89 2.98 -38.37
N TYR A 703 2.15 2.18 -39.40
CA TYR A 703 3.36 2.22 -40.21
C TYR A 703 2.98 2.35 -41.68
N ASN A 704 3.78 3.09 -42.44
CA ASN A 704 3.69 3.19 -43.89
C ASN A 704 4.97 2.59 -44.46
N TYR A 705 4.85 1.55 -45.28
CA TYR A 705 5.96 0.87 -45.94
C TYR A 705 5.64 0.61 -47.42
#